data_AF-A0A2V8Q2M4-F1
#
_entry.id   AF-A0A2V8Q2M4-F1
#
_cell.length_a   1.000
_cell.length_b   1.000
_cell.length_c   1.000
_cell.angle_alpha   90.00
_cell.angle_beta   90.00
_cell.angle_gamma   90.00
#
_symmetry.space_group_name_H-M   'P 1'
#
loop_
_entity.id
_entity.type
_entity.pdbx_description
1 polymer ?
#
loop_
_entity_poly.entity_id
_entity_poly.type
_entity_poly.pdbx_seq_one_letter_code
_entity_poly.pdbx_strand_id
1 'polypeptide(L)'
;MHQHLAPNDIISHYRIVSKIGAGGMGEVYLAHDTKLDRNVALKILPLEVAADQTRMRRFVQEAKAASALNHPHIITIHEIDRFNSINFIATEFIDGDTLRDRMKANLTFSEILEIAIQTASALSAAHSAGIIHRDIKPENVMIRRDGYIKVLDFGLAKLAEQHGSVTDADAQTKPMINTDAGTVMGTAVYMSPEQAKGVKLDERTDLWSLGVVLYEMITRRVPFLGQTSTETISLVLQKEPPSLTRYAPETPGELERIVNKALTKNCEERYQSAKDLLIDLRKLKRKLDVDAEIDRTGSAAFTNPDKTPPSTSAGLAANTRLSSAEYIYTGIKQHKVAAMVTALVFVLAAAGLTAYLRGRDAGAAIDSIAVLPFENRSADADADYISDGLSESLIYRLTQLPNLRVTPTSVVQSYKGKPVDTVKAGNELGVSAVLSGRITRRGDKLTISAELVDVRNNKLLWGEQYDRKMSDFLATQREIAREIVEKLRLKVSGDERGIAKHFTESNEAYQLYLRGRFYWAKRTEEGMQKSLDYYQQSIEKDPKFALAYSGLADAYALLGAPDATGAMAPEDAMPKAKAAALKALELDDSLAEPHVSLAHMTYYYEHDFVTAEAEYKRAIELNPNYPVAPQWYSVYLMSAGRFDEALAQIKRAQELDPLSLPINMTVGWVQLTARRTDESIVQLRKTLEMDPNFVLTRHRLGMAYEQQGKYEEAIGEFKRVVDMTSRKPIGLTALAHAYAMSGKRAEAQKILNEVLEQAKTHFVSPASIAMIYAALGDKEQAFASLEKAEKIRDGIIVRLKVDSRYDNLRSDPRYEGLLKRIGLK
;
A
#
# COMPACT_ATOMS: atom_id res chain seq x y z
N MET A 1 17.33 13.78 -32.45
CA MET A 1 17.63 15.21 -32.25
C MET A 1 17.26 15.52 -30.80
N HIS A 2 18.25 15.67 -29.90
CA HIS A 2 17.98 15.96 -28.49
C HIS A 2 17.45 17.38 -28.36
N GLN A 3 16.26 17.54 -27.80
CA GLN A 3 15.64 18.84 -27.57
C GLN A 3 16.24 19.41 -26.27
N HIS A 4 17.33 20.18 -26.37
CA HIS A 4 17.88 20.90 -25.22
C HIS A 4 16.87 21.94 -24.75
N LEU A 5 16.54 21.91 -23.47
CA LEU A 5 15.64 22.88 -22.85
C LEU A 5 16.44 24.09 -22.37
N ALA A 6 15.99 25.27 -22.75
CA ALA A 6 16.58 26.53 -22.34
C ALA A 6 15.95 27.06 -21.03
N PRO A 7 16.65 27.92 -20.27
CA PRO A 7 16.04 28.63 -19.15
C PRO A 7 14.77 29.37 -19.58
N ASN A 8 13.72 29.28 -18.76
CA ASN A 8 12.35 29.75 -18.99
C ASN A 8 11.47 28.93 -19.94
N ASP A 9 11.98 27.86 -20.56
CA ASP A 9 11.10 26.89 -21.22
C ASP A 9 10.10 26.30 -20.21
N ILE A 10 8.88 26.02 -20.66
CA ILE A 10 7.82 25.46 -19.81
C ILE A 10 7.47 24.06 -20.31
N ILE A 11 7.62 23.07 -19.43
CA ILE A 11 7.12 21.71 -19.63
C ILE A 11 5.96 21.50 -18.67
N SER A 12 4.76 21.26 -19.20
CA SER A 12 3.53 21.21 -18.40
C SER A 12 3.36 22.51 -17.60
N HIS A 13 3.69 22.51 -16.30
CA HIS A 13 3.66 23.67 -15.41
C HIS A 13 5.01 23.91 -14.70
N TYR A 14 6.06 23.26 -15.20
CA TYR A 14 7.43 23.41 -14.70
C TYR A 14 8.20 24.36 -15.61
N ARG A 15 8.64 25.48 -15.04
CA ARG A 15 9.51 26.43 -15.71
C ARG A 15 10.96 26.03 -15.48
N ILE A 16 11.71 25.75 -16.54
CA ILE A 16 13.13 25.38 -16.45
C ILE A 16 13.93 26.57 -15.92
N VAL A 17 14.73 26.34 -14.89
CA VAL A 17 15.64 27.33 -14.31
C VAL A 17 17.05 27.12 -14.87
N SER A 18 17.59 25.91 -14.72
CA SER A 18 18.93 25.56 -15.21
C SER A 18 19.09 24.05 -15.36
N LYS A 19 20.06 23.62 -16.16
CA LYS A 19 20.47 22.21 -16.22
C LYS A 19 21.37 21.90 -15.02
N ILE A 20 21.08 20.83 -14.29
CA ILE A 20 21.82 20.43 -13.08
C ILE A 20 22.54 19.08 -13.23
N GLY A 21 22.22 18.28 -14.24
CA GLY A 21 22.92 17.02 -14.50
C GLY A 21 22.61 16.40 -15.87
N ALA A 22 23.44 15.45 -16.28
CA ALA A 22 23.21 14.58 -17.43
C ALA A 22 23.85 13.21 -17.17
N GLY A 23 23.16 12.14 -17.54
CA GLY A 23 23.64 10.76 -17.39
C GLY A 23 22.98 9.79 -18.38
N GLY A 24 23.22 8.49 -18.22
CA GLY A 24 22.69 7.44 -19.11
C GLY A 24 21.17 7.35 -19.18
N MET A 25 20.47 7.96 -18.22
CA MET A 25 19.00 8.03 -18.17
C MET A 25 18.42 9.39 -18.56
N GLY A 26 19.20 10.22 -19.25
CA GLY A 26 18.78 11.52 -19.75
C GLY A 26 19.26 12.71 -18.93
N GLU A 27 18.60 13.84 -19.09
CA GLU A 27 19.03 15.14 -18.59
C GLU A 27 18.20 15.56 -17.38
N VAL A 28 18.84 16.14 -16.37
CA VAL A 28 18.18 16.63 -15.15
C VAL A 28 18.27 18.15 -15.09
N TYR A 29 17.14 18.79 -14.89
CA TYR A 29 16.99 20.24 -14.82
C TYR A 29 16.46 20.66 -13.45
N LEU A 30 16.97 21.75 -12.89
CA LEU A 30 16.26 22.49 -11.85
C LEU A 30 15.10 23.21 -12.53
N ALA A 31 13.90 23.00 -12.03
CA ALA A 31 12.70 23.66 -12.52
C ALA A 31 11.89 24.24 -11.36
N HIS A 32 11.09 25.25 -11.65
CA HIS A 32 10.17 25.86 -10.71
C HIS A 32 8.73 25.43 -11.08
N ASP A 33 8.08 24.74 -10.15
CA ASP A 33 6.68 24.37 -10.22
C ASP A 33 5.81 25.62 -10.03
N THR A 34 5.19 26.10 -11.10
CA THR A 34 4.42 27.35 -11.05
C THR A 34 3.05 27.20 -10.37
N LYS A 35 2.61 25.98 -10.04
CA LYS A 35 1.33 25.74 -9.35
C LYS A 35 1.51 25.68 -7.85
N LEU A 36 2.56 25.00 -7.38
CA LEU A 36 2.85 24.82 -5.96
C LEU A 36 3.93 25.77 -5.43
N ASP A 37 4.49 26.62 -6.29
CA ASP A 37 5.49 27.65 -5.94
C ASP A 37 6.71 27.06 -5.23
N ARG A 38 7.35 26.06 -5.86
CA ARG A 38 8.51 25.34 -5.30
C ARG A 38 9.50 24.91 -6.37
N ASN A 39 10.74 24.66 -5.94
CA ASN A 39 11.77 24.10 -6.80
C ASN A 39 11.68 22.56 -6.84
N VAL A 40 11.86 22.00 -8.03
CA VAL A 40 11.85 20.56 -8.30
C VAL A 40 13.04 20.18 -9.18
N ALA A 41 13.45 18.92 -9.12
CA ALA A 41 14.35 18.34 -10.11
C ALA A 41 13.50 17.65 -11.19
N LEU A 42 13.67 18.07 -12.44
CA LEU A 42 12.94 17.56 -13.60
C LEU A 42 13.88 16.72 -14.46
N LYS A 43 13.69 15.40 -14.44
CA LYS A 43 14.47 14.43 -15.22
C LYS A 43 13.75 14.11 -16.52
N ILE A 44 14.38 14.45 -17.64
CA ILE A 44 13.88 14.22 -19.00
C ILE A 44 14.43 12.90 -19.51
N LEU A 45 13.54 12.01 -19.96
CA LEU A 45 13.91 10.68 -20.41
C LEU A 45 14.37 10.68 -21.88
N PRO A 46 15.37 9.88 -22.26
CA PRO A 46 15.82 9.76 -23.64
C PRO A 46 14.70 9.28 -24.58
N LEU A 47 14.69 9.78 -25.81
CA LEU A 47 13.72 9.42 -26.85
C LEU A 47 13.67 7.90 -27.14
N GLU A 48 14.79 7.20 -26.97
CA GLU A 48 14.91 5.76 -27.20
C GLU A 48 14.12 4.94 -26.15
N VAL A 49 14.10 5.39 -24.88
CA VAL A 49 13.28 4.79 -23.83
C VAL A 49 11.80 5.11 -24.06
N ALA A 50 11.51 6.29 -24.62
CA ALA A 50 10.15 6.71 -24.98
C ALA A 50 9.56 5.99 -26.20
N ALA A 51 10.40 5.49 -27.11
CA ALA A 51 9.97 4.82 -28.34
C ALA A 51 9.52 3.37 -28.11
N ASP A 52 10.08 2.68 -27.12
CA ASP A 52 9.71 1.31 -26.75
C ASP A 52 8.61 1.31 -25.67
N GLN A 53 7.37 1.02 -26.08
CA GLN A 53 6.22 1.00 -25.17
C GLN A 53 6.38 0.00 -24.01
N THR A 54 7.12 -1.10 -24.19
CA THR A 54 7.33 -2.10 -23.16
C THR A 54 8.31 -1.60 -22.11
N ARG A 55 9.41 -0.97 -22.55
CA ARG A 55 10.38 -0.32 -21.65
C ARG A 55 9.74 0.83 -20.88
N MET A 56 8.97 1.68 -21.57
CA MET A 56 8.26 2.79 -20.93
C MET A 56 7.24 2.30 -19.89
N ARG A 57 6.48 1.23 -20.16
CA ARG A 57 5.55 0.65 -19.18
C ARG A 57 6.26 0.14 -17.93
N ARG A 58 7.36 -0.63 -18.08
CA ARG A 58 8.15 -1.11 -16.94
C ARG A 58 8.76 0.04 -16.15
N PHE A 59 9.24 1.05 -16.86
CA PHE A 59 9.82 2.25 -16.25
C PHE A 59 8.80 3.02 -15.41
N VAL A 60 7.62 3.29 -15.96
CA VAL A 60 6.52 3.93 -15.23
C VAL A 60 6.06 3.07 -14.04
N GLN A 61 6.07 1.74 -14.18
CA GLN A 61 5.73 0.83 -13.09
C GLN A 61 6.73 0.89 -11.93
N GLU A 62 8.04 0.88 -12.20
CA GLU A 62 9.07 1.01 -11.17
C GLU A 62 9.06 2.41 -10.52
N ALA A 63 8.88 3.47 -11.32
CA ALA A 63 8.75 4.83 -10.80
C ALA A 63 7.49 5.00 -9.92
N LYS A 64 6.35 4.40 -10.30
CA LYS A 64 5.13 4.38 -9.46
C LYS A 64 5.34 3.60 -8.16
N ALA A 65 6.02 2.46 -8.22
CA ALA A 65 6.36 1.70 -7.02
C ALA A 65 7.25 2.53 -6.06
N ALA A 66 8.28 3.19 -6.59
CA ALA A 66 9.13 4.09 -5.81
C ALA A 66 8.37 5.30 -5.26
N SER A 67 7.39 5.85 -5.99
CA SER A 67 6.58 6.99 -5.54
C SER A 67 5.68 6.68 -4.33
N ALA A 68 5.37 5.40 -4.09
CA ALA A 68 4.61 4.97 -2.92
C ALA A 68 5.46 4.92 -1.64
N LEU A 69 6.78 5.03 -1.74
CA LEU A 69 7.69 5.04 -0.59
C LEU A 69 7.72 6.43 0.06
N ASN A 70 7.18 6.53 1.28
CA ASN A 70 7.33 7.71 2.11
C ASN A 70 8.38 7.46 3.20
N HIS A 71 9.61 7.90 2.97
CA HIS A 71 10.71 7.72 3.92
C HIS A 71 11.70 8.90 3.86
N PRO A 72 12.22 9.39 5.00
CA PRO A 72 13.08 10.58 5.04
C PRO A 72 14.37 10.45 4.21
N HIS A 73 14.86 9.23 4.00
CA HIS A 73 16.10 8.95 3.25
C HIS A 73 15.87 8.44 1.83
N ILE A 74 14.64 8.49 1.32
CA ILE A 74 14.29 8.14 -0.07
C ILE A 74 13.83 9.42 -0.78
N ILE A 75 14.20 9.58 -2.05
CA ILE A 75 13.73 10.71 -2.86
C ILE A 75 12.24 10.61 -3.16
N THR A 76 11.53 11.73 -3.02
CA THR A 76 10.11 11.84 -3.29
C THR A 76 9.87 12.16 -4.76
N ILE A 77 9.07 11.32 -5.42
CA ILE A 77 8.57 11.58 -6.77
C ILE A 77 7.27 12.37 -6.66
N HIS A 78 7.21 13.54 -7.29
CA HIS A 78 6.02 14.40 -7.30
C HIS A 78 5.11 14.09 -8.48
N GLU A 79 5.69 13.84 -9.65
CA GLU A 79 4.93 13.62 -10.88
C GLU A 79 5.72 12.79 -11.89
N ILE A 80 4.99 12.00 -12.68
CA ILE A 80 5.50 11.30 -13.85
C ILE A 80 4.49 11.58 -14.96
N ASP A 81 4.90 12.30 -15.99
CA ASP A 81 3.97 12.72 -17.05
C ASP A 81 4.67 12.86 -18.40
N ARG A 82 3.86 13.07 -19.44
CA ARG A 82 4.29 13.31 -20.80
C ARG A 82 3.68 14.61 -21.34
N PHE A 83 4.53 15.52 -21.77
CA PHE A 83 4.12 16.79 -22.37
C PHE A 83 4.75 16.99 -23.74
N ASN A 84 3.93 17.19 -24.78
CA ASN A 84 4.38 17.48 -26.16
C ASN A 84 5.52 16.57 -26.65
N SER A 85 5.39 15.26 -26.43
CA SER A 85 6.35 14.17 -26.73
C SER A 85 7.53 13.98 -25.77
N ILE A 86 7.73 14.86 -24.79
CA ILE A 86 8.76 14.73 -23.76
C ILE A 86 8.19 13.96 -22.57
N ASN A 87 8.82 12.85 -22.20
CA ASN A 87 8.51 12.14 -20.95
C ASN A 87 9.43 12.66 -19.85
N PHE A 88 8.87 12.94 -18.68
CA PHE A 88 9.65 13.47 -17.56
C PHE A 88 9.20 12.88 -16.22
N ILE A 89 10.12 12.95 -15.25
CA ILE A 89 9.84 12.72 -13.84
C ILE A 89 10.18 14.00 -13.08
N ALA A 90 9.23 14.52 -12.32
CA ALA A 90 9.47 15.59 -11.37
C ALA A 90 9.66 14.99 -9.97
N THR A 91 10.78 15.30 -9.31
CA THR A 91 11.09 14.90 -7.94
C THR A 91 11.34 16.11 -7.07
N GLU A 92 11.41 15.90 -5.75
CA GLU A 92 11.93 16.93 -4.84
C GLU A 92 13.33 17.36 -5.30
N PHE A 93 13.62 18.67 -5.21
CA PHE A 93 14.96 19.19 -5.42
C PHE A 93 15.77 19.05 -4.15
N ILE A 94 16.90 18.35 -4.24
CA ILE A 94 17.82 18.17 -3.11
C ILE A 94 18.94 19.20 -3.21
N ASP A 95 18.94 20.18 -2.30
CA ASP A 95 20.05 21.12 -2.14
C ASP A 95 21.18 20.46 -1.35
N GLY A 96 22.15 19.91 -2.08
CA GLY A 96 23.27 19.14 -1.52
C GLY A 96 24.19 18.57 -2.60
N ASP A 97 25.18 17.80 -2.16
CA ASP A 97 26.18 17.17 -3.01
C ASP A 97 25.93 15.66 -3.13
N THR A 98 26.38 15.03 -4.21
CA THR A 98 26.41 13.56 -4.28
C THR A 98 27.45 13.01 -3.30
N LEU A 99 27.26 11.77 -2.84
CA LEU A 99 28.26 11.09 -2.02
C LEU A 99 29.59 10.97 -2.77
N ARG A 100 29.55 10.78 -4.10
CA ARG A 100 30.75 10.84 -4.96
C ARG A 100 31.52 12.15 -4.79
N ASP A 101 30.82 13.28 -4.81
CA ASP A 101 31.45 14.59 -4.65
C ASP A 101 31.94 14.82 -3.21
N ARG A 102 31.16 14.41 -2.21
CA ARG A 102 31.57 14.47 -0.80
C ARG A 102 32.82 13.63 -0.52
N MET A 103 32.98 12.51 -1.22
CA MET A 103 34.17 11.66 -1.17
C MET A 103 35.40 12.31 -1.82
N LYS A 104 35.36 13.50 -2.42
CA LYS A 104 36.59 14.22 -2.79
C LYS A 104 37.34 14.73 -1.55
N ALA A 105 36.61 15.07 -0.50
CA ALA A 105 37.15 15.41 0.82
C ALA A 105 37.22 14.15 1.71
N ASN A 106 38.04 14.19 2.76
CA ASN A 106 38.14 13.08 3.71
C ASN A 106 36.83 12.94 4.50
N LEU A 107 36.45 11.70 4.77
CA LEU A 107 35.30 11.34 5.59
C LEU A 107 35.81 10.72 6.88
N THR A 108 35.28 11.17 8.01
CA THR A 108 35.53 10.52 9.30
C THR A 108 34.72 9.23 9.42
N PHE A 109 35.11 8.29 10.29
CA PHE A 109 34.32 7.08 10.51
C PHE A 109 32.89 7.37 11.00
N SER A 110 32.68 8.42 11.79
CA SER A 110 31.33 8.80 12.21
C SER A 110 30.48 9.19 11.01
N GLU A 111 31.00 10.02 10.10
CA GLU A 111 30.28 10.41 8.88
C GLU A 111 30.01 9.20 7.98
N ILE A 112 30.97 8.30 7.80
CA ILE A 112 30.81 7.06 7.02
C ILE A 112 29.67 6.22 7.61
N LEU A 113 29.65 6.03 8.93
CA LEU A 113 28.61 5.26 9.61
C LEU A 113 27.24 5.94 9.53
N GLU A 114 27.18 7.27 9.65
CA GLU A 114 25.93 8.02 9.52
C GLU A 114 25.34 7.88 8.11
N ILE A 115 26.15 8.03 7.07
CA ILE A 115 25.73 7.82 5.68
C ILE A 115 25.25 6.38 5.47
N ALA A 116 25.99 5.40 5.96
CA ALA A 116 25.65 3.99 5.82
C ALA A 116 24.38 3.60 6.58
N ILE A 117 24.17 4.11 7.79
CA ILE A 117 22.97 3.88 8.61
C ILE A 117 21.74 4.45 7.90
N GLN A 118 21.83 5.68 7.40
CA GLN A 118 20.71 6.31 6.70
C GLN A 118 20.39 5.58 5.37
N THR A 119 21.43 5.15 4.64
CA THR A 119 21.28 4.37 3.39
C THR A 119 20.67 2.98 3.66
N ALA A 120 21.14 2.26 4.69
CA ALA A 120 20.58 0.97 5.09
C ALA A 120 19.13 1.12 5.59
N SER A 121 18.78 2.23 6.24
CA SER A 121 17.39 2.55 6.61
C SER A 121 16.50 2.74 5.37
N ALA A 122 16.99 3.47 4.35
CA ALA A 122 16.28 3.63 3.08
C ALA A 122 16.06 2.28 2.38
N LEU A 123 17.11 1.45 2.30
CA LEU A 123 17.02 0.11 1.72
C LEU A 123 16.03 -0.78 2.49
N SER A 124 16.06 -0.77 3.82
CA SER A 124 15.11 -1.53 4.64
C SER A 124 13.66 -1.13 4.40
N ALA A 125 13.38 0.18 4.22
CA ALA A 125 12.04 0.66 3.91
C ALA A 125 11.60 0.21 2.50
N ALA A 126 12.49 0.31 1.50
CA ALA A 126 12.21 -0.14 0.15
C ALA A 126 11.99 -1.66 0.05
N HIS A 127 12.84 -2.46 0.71
CA HIS A 127 12.73 -3.93 0.74
C HIS A 127 11.44 -4.39 1.41
N SER A 128 11.00 -3.71 2.48
CA SER A 128 9.72 -4.00 3.14
C SER A 128 8.51 -3.74 2.25
N ALA A 129 8.65 -2.88 1.24
CA ALA A 129 7.66 -2.63 0.20
C ALA A 129 7.84 -3.51 -1.06
N GLY A 130 8.79 -4.47 -1.02
CA GLY A 130 9.10 -5.36 -2.15
C GLY A 130 9.89 -4.72 -3.29
N ILE A 131 10.56 -3.58 -3.05
CA ILE A 131 11.29 -2.82 -4.07
C ILE A 131 12.80 -3.02 -3.86
N ILE A 132 13.50 -3.50 -4.89
CA ILE A 132 14.96 -3.69 -4.91
C ILE A 132 15.59 -2.54 -5.71
N HIS A 133 16.62 -1.90 -5.18
CA HIS A 133 17.25 -0.72 -5.80
C HIS A 133 18.09 -1.08 -7.03
N ARG A 134 18.91 -2.15 -6.95
CA ARG A 134 19.76 -2.75 -7.99
C ARG A 134 20.96 -1.93 -8.49
N ASP A 135 21.03 -0.64 -8.16
CA ASP A 135 22.12 0.27 -8.59
C ASP A 135 22.60 1.20 -7.45
N ILE A 136 22.88 0.66 -6.25
CA ILE A 136 23.41 1.48 -5.14
C ILE A 136 24.88 1.82 -5.43
N LYS A 137 25.18 3.12 -5.50
CA LYS A 137 26.51 3.68 -5.75
C LYS A 137 26.61 5.13 -5.25
N PRO A 138 27.82 5.71 -5.10
CA PRO A 138 27.98 7.06 -4.56
C PRO A 138 27.28 8.18 -5.36
N GLU A 139 27.04 7.97 -6.64
CA GLU A 139 26.31 8.92 -7.50
C GLU A 139 24.80 8.95 -7.18
N ASN A 140 24.25 7.85 -6.64
CA ASN A 140 22.82 7.69 -6.34
C ASN A 140 22.50 7.96 -4.86
N VAL A 141 23.41 8.57 -4.12
CA VAL A 141 23.18 9.01 -2.73
C VAL A 141 23.52 10.49 -2.65
N MET A 142 22.54 11.35 -2.40
CA MET A 142 22.76 12.79 -2.17
C MET A 142 22.79 13.11 -0.69
N ILE A 143 23.67 14.02 -0.30
CA ILE A 143 23.86 14.49 1.07
C ILE A 143 23.44 15.96 1.11
N ARG A 144 22.37 16.25 1.85
CA ARG A 144 21.89 17.60 2.11
C ARG A 144 22.84 18.36 3.02
N ARG A 145 22.75 19.69 3.00
CA ARG A 145 23.56 20.58 3.85
C ARG A 145 23.42 20.33 5.35
N ASP A 146 22.31 19.74 5.79
CA ASP A 146 22.03 19.37 7.19
C ASP A 146 22.50 17.96 7.56
N GLY A 147 23.16 17.23 6.65
CA GLY A 147 23.68 15.89 6.87
C GLY A 147 22.68 14.75 6.61
N TYR A 148 21.43 15.05 6.23
CA TYR A 148 20.48 14.04 5.79
C TYR A 148 20.82 13.54 4.39
N ILE A 149 20.81 12.21 4.21
CA ILE A 149 20.98 11.62 2.88
C ILE A 149 19.63 11.32 2.23
N LYS A 150 19.63 11.33 0.90
CA LYS A 150 18.52 10.88 0.03
C LYS A 150 19.07 9.90 -0.99
N VAL A 151 18.55 8.67 -0.97
CA VAL A 151 18.82 7.66 -2.00
C VAL A 151 17.97 7.98 -3.24
N LEU A 152 18.64 8.05 -4.39
CA LEU A 152 18.08 8.41 -5.69
C LEU A 152 17.91 7.19 -6.59
N ASP A 153 17.06 7.30 -7.63
CA ASP A 153 17.07 6.39 -8.80
C ASP A 153 16.88 4.88 -8.50
N PHE A 154 15.79 4.52 -7.81
CA PHE A 154 15.36 3.12 -7.63
C PHE A 154 15.05 2.44 -8.97
N GLY A 155 15.90 1.50 -9.42
CA GLY A 155 15.62 0.56 -10.52
C GLY A 155 15.62 1.14 -11.94
N LEU A 156 15.44 2.45 -12.12
CA LEU A 156 15.29 3.12 -13.41
C LEU A 156 16.49 2.86 -14.36
N ALA A 157 17.70 2.70 -13.78
CA ALA A 157 18.95 2.15 -14.33
C ALA A 157 18.82 1.18 -15.49
N LYS A 158 18.37 -0.02 -15.12
CA LYS A 158 18.62 -1.23 -15.89
C LYS A 158 17.55 -1.51 -16.93
N LEU A 159 16.41 -0.82 -16.87
CA LEU A 159 15.35 -0.95 -17.87
C LEU A 159 15.69 -0.26 -19.21
N ALA A 160 16.54 0.77 -19.18
CA ALA A 160 17.02 1.47 -20.38
C ALA A 160 18.13 0.68 -21.12
N GLU A 161 18.95 -0.08 -20.39
CA GLU A 161 20.14 -0.77 -20.93
C GLU A 161 19.90 -2.22 -21.42
N GLN A 162 18.69 -2.78 -21.27
CA GLN A 162 18.36 -4.13 -21.74
C GLN A 162 18.33 -4.22 -23.28
N HIS A 163 19.49 -4.32 -23.91
CA HIS A 163 19.66 -4.78 -25.29
C HIS A 163 19.68 -6.31 -25.36
N GLY A 164 18.91 -6.86 -26.32
CA GLY A 164 18.90 -8.28 -26.71
C GLY A 164 17.48 -8.85 -26.82
N SER A 165 17.01 -9.09 -28.04
CA SER A 165 15.70 -9.63 -28.43
C SER A 165 15.26 -10.86 -27.63
N VAL A 166 14.06 -10.78 -27.03
CA VAL A 166 13.34 -11.94 -26.47
C VAL A 166 12.62 -12.67 -27.60
N THR A 167 13.37 -13.38 -28.43
CA THR A 167 12.87 -14.45 -29.31
C THR A 167 13.97 -15.52 -29.37
N ASP A 168 13.92 -16.45 -28.42
CA ASP A 168 14.25 -17.88 -28.56
C ASP A 168 14.59 -18.49 -27.20
N ALA A 169 13.91 -19.60 -26.89
CA ALA A 169 13.86 -20.22 -25.58
C ALA A 169 15.09 -21.08 -25.20
N ASP A 170 16.19 -21.02 -25.95
CA ASP A 170 17.36 -21.90 -25.75
C ASP A 170 18.70 -21.19 -25.48
N ALA A 171 18.71 -19.88 -25.19
CA ALA A 171 19.94 -19.14 -24.89
C ALA A 171 20.22 -18.97 -23.38
N GLN A 172 20.10 -20.03 -22.57
CA GLN A 172 20.68 -20.06 -21.22
C GLN A 172 22.17 -20.42 -21.31
N THR A 173 23.05 -19.43 -21.52
CA THR A 173 24.50 -19.37 -21.15
C THR A 173 25.30 -18.45 -22.10
N LYS A 174 25.01 -17.15 -22.09
CA LYS A 174 26.00 -16.14 -22.50
C LYS A 174 26.00 -14.98 -21.50
N PRO A 175 27.18 -14.52 -21.01
CA PRO A 175 27.25 -13.34 -20.17
C PRO A 175 26.77 -12.13 -20.98
N MET A 176 25.69 -11.50 -20.54
CA MET A 176 25.12 -10.29 -21.14
C MET A 176 26.02 -9.08 -20.87
N ILE A 177 26.98 -8.80 -21.76
CA ILE A 177 27.54 -7.46 -21.95
C ILE A 177 27.77 -7.24 -23.45
N ASN A 178 27.13 -6.24 -24.03
CA ASN A 178 27.46 -5.73 -25.36
C ASN A 178 28.93 -5.28 -25.36
N THR A 179 29.77 -6.03 -26.06
CA THR A 179 31.11 -5.61 -26.48
C THR A 179 30.97 -4.59 -27.60
N ASP A 180 31.07 -3.30 -27.26
CA ASP A 180 31.56 -2.26 -28.17
C ASP A 180 32.45 -1.26 -27.41
N ALA A 181 33.40 -0.69 -28.15
CA ALA A 181 34.71 -0.21 -27.74
C ALA A 181 34.80 0.78 -26.54
N GLY A 182 35.73 0.50 -25.62
CA GLY A 182 36.74 1.49 -25.23
C GLY A 182 36.51 2.38 -24.01
N THR A 183 35.43 2.24 -23.23
CA THR A 183 35.24 3.01 -21.99
C THR A 183 34.70 2.13 -20.88
N VAL A 184 35.41 2.07 -19.75
CA VAL A 184 34.95 1.39 -18.53
C VAL A 184 33.65 2.05 -18.08
N MET A 185 32.52 1.43 -18.38
CA MET A 185 31.20 1.87 -17.93
C MET A 185 31.16 1.71 -16.41
N GLY A 186 31.29 2.82 -15.68
CA GLY A 186 31.60 2.90 -14.25
C GLY A 186 30.62 2.23 -13.28
N THR A 187 29.54 1.60 -13.76
CA THR A 187 28.53 0.92 -12.94
C THR A 187 28.92 -0.51 -12.57
N ALA A 188 29.80 -1.18 -13.33
CA ALA A 188 30.10 -2.60 -13.15
C ALA A 188 30.78 -2.94 -11.80
N VAL A 189 31.48 -1.98 -11.18
CA VAL A 189 32.27 -2.20 -9.96
C VAL A 189 31.43 -2.38 -8.69
N TYR A 190 30.18 -1.92 -8.68
CA TYR A 190 29.23 -2.09 -7.56
C TYR A 190 28.34 -3.32 -7.72
N MET A 191 28.44 -4.01 -8.86
CA MET A 191 27.59 -5.14 -9.21
C MET A 191 27.78 -6.31 -8.25
N SER A 192 26.69 -6.98 -7.87
CA SER A 192 26.74 -8.19 -7.04
C SER A 192 27.10 -9.45 -7.86
N PRO A 193 27.63 -10.52 -7.23
CA PRO A 193 27.92 -11.77 -7.92
C PRO A 193 26.70 -12.36 -8.64
N GLU A 194 25.52 -12.16 -8.07
CA GLU A 194 24.24 -12.61 -8.63
C GLU A 194 23.90 -11.84 -9.91
N GLN A 195 24.12 -10.51 -9.90
CA GLN A 195 23.97 -9.66 -11.08
C GLN A 195 24.98 -10.02 -12.18
N ALA A 196 26.23 -10.30 -11.80
CA ALA A 196 27.29 -10.69 -12.74
C ALA A 196 27.02 -12.07 -13.39
N LYS A 197 26.34 -12.98 -12.68
CA LYS A 197 25.89 -14.28 -13.22
C LYS A 197 24.60 -14.18 -14.04
N GLY A 198 23.90 -13.05 -14.01
CA GLY A 198 22.60 -12.90 -14.69
C GLY A 198 21.47 -13.74 -14.08
N VAL A 199 21.57 -14.11 -12.79
CA VAL A 199 20.54 -14.90 -12.10
C VAL A 199 19.47 -13.99 -11.48
N LYS A 200 18.36 -14.58 -11.05
CA LYS A 200 17.26 -13.84 -10.39
C LYS A 200 17.80 -13.09 -9.17
N LEU A 201 17.49 -11.80 -9.10
CA LEU A 201 17.92 -10.92 -8.02
C LEU A 201 16.88 -10.88 -6.90
N ASP A 202 17.36 -10.77 -5.67
CA ASP A 202 16.59 -10.40 -4.48
C ASP A 202 17.25 -9.19 -3.78
N GLU A 203 16.70 -8.79 -2.63
CA GLU A 203 17.16 -7.64 -1.84
C GLU A 203 18.63 -7.70 -1.41
N ARG A 204 19.24 -8.90 -1.36
CA ARG A 204 20.62 -9.09 -0.91
C ARG A 204 21.65 -8.52 -1.90
N THR A 205 21.23 -8.23 -3.14
CA THR A 205 22.04 -7.51 -4.14
C THR A 205 22.35 -6.06 -3.71
N ASP A 206 21.42 -5.40 -3.03
CA ASP A 206 21.62 -4.02 -2.56
C ASP A 206 22.57 -3.99 -1.35
N LEU A 207 22.55 -5.04 -0.53
CA LEU A 207 23.43 -5.19 0.62
C LEU A 207 24.89 -5.35 0.19
N TRP A 208 25.12 -6.12 -0.87
CA TRP A 208 26.43 -6.19 -1.52
C TRP A 208 26.90 -4.82 -2.00
N SER A 209 26.04 -4.13 -2.74
CA SER A 209 26.35 -2.84 -3.35
C SER A 209 26.69 -1.79 -2.27
N LEU A 210 25.93 -1.76 -1.17
CA LEU A 210 26.24 -0.93 0.00
C LEU A 210 27.56 -1.35 0.67
N GLY A 211 27.88 -2.65 0.71
CA GLY A 211 29.18 -3.15 1.15
C GLY A 211 30.35 -2.61 0.32
N VAL A 212 30.18 -2.54 -1.01
CA VAL A 212 31.17 -1.94 -1.92
C VAL A 212 31.32 -0.44 -1.66
N VAL A 213 30.20 0.28 -1.47
CA VAL A 213 30.21 1.72 -1.15
C VAL A 213 30.90 1.99 0.19
N LEU A 214 30.63 1.18 1.21
CA LEU A 214 31.32 1.24 2.51
C LEU A 214 32.83 1.02 2.35
N TYR A 215 33.23 -0.02 1.62
CA TYR A 215 34.63 -0.33 1.34
C TYR A 215 35.34 0.88 0.71
N GLU A 216 34.70 1.51 -0.27
CA GLU A 216 35.27 2.65 -0.99
C GLU A 216 35.32 3.93 -0.15
N MET A 217 34.30 4.21 0.66
CA MET A 217 34.33 5.33 1.60
C MET A 217 35.51 5.24 2.57
N ILE A 218 35.82 4.03 3.04
CA ILE A 218 36.90 3.77 3.99
C ILE A 218 38.27 3.81 3.31
N THR A 219 38.43 3.10 2.19
CA THR A 219 39.76 2.87 1.57
C THR A 219 40.10 3.83 0.45
N ARG A 220 39.13 4.64 0.00
CA ARG A 220 39.20 5.48 -1.21
C ARG A 220 39.41 4.69 -2.50
N ARG A 221 39.16 3.38 -2.46
CA ARG A 221 39.38 2.42 -3.56
C ARG A 221 38.21 1.47 -3.63
N VAL A 222 37.83 1.03 -4.82
CA VAL A 222 36.84 -0.05 -4.95
C VAL A 222 37.52 -1.42 -4.78
N PRO A 223 36.84 -2.43 -4.21
CA PRO A 223 37.43 -3.74 -3.90
C PRO A 223 37.69 -4.60 -5.15
N PHE A 224 36.91 -4.40 -6.22
CA PHE A 224 36.99 -5.18 -7.46
C PHE A 224 37.09 -4.23 -8.66
N LEU A 225 38.30 -4.01 -9.16
CA LEU A 225 38.56 -3.19 -10.35
C LEU A 225 39.48 -3.95 -11.32
N GLY A 226 38.96 -4.27 -12.50
CA GLY A 226 39.72 -4.79 -13.62
C GLY A 226 40.01 -3.70 -14.67
N GLN A 227 40.93 -3.97 -15.59
CA GLN A 227 41.19 -3.12 -16.75
C GLN A 227 40.04 -3.15 -17.77
N THR A 228 39.24 -4.22 -17.74
CA THR A 228 38.05 -4.39 -18.58
C THR A 228 36.81 -4.74 -17.73
N SER A 229 35.62 -4.54 -18.30
CA SER A 229 34.36 -4.93 -17.66
C SER A 229 34.29 -6.44 -17.37
N THR A 230 34.80 -7.26 -18.29
CA THR A 230 34.87 -8.73 -18.11
C THR A 230 35.82 -9.12 -17.00
N GLU A 231 36.98 -8.45 -16.89
CA GLU A 231 37.92 -8.68 -15.80
C GLU A 231 37.31 -8.27 -14.45
N THR A 232 36.61 -7.14 -14.40
CA THR A 232 35.90 -6.68 -13.20
C THR A 232 34.86 -7.71 -12.75
N ILE A 233 34.06 -8.26 -13.67
CA ILE A 233 33.13 -9.36 -13.38
C ILE A 233 33.85 -10.58 -12.83
N SER A 234 34.97 -10.98 -13.45
CA SER A 234 35.75 -12.13 -12.97
C SER A 234 36.23 -11.92 -11.53
N LEU A 235 36.68 -10.71 -11.19
CA LEU A 235 37.08 -10.35 -9.82
C LEU A 235 35.89 -10.37 -8.84
N VAL A 236 34.74 -9.84 -9.25
CA VAL A 236 33.50 -9.89 -8.44
C VAL A 236 33.09 -11.33 -8.16
N LEU A 237 33.28 -12.27 -9.10
CA LEU A 237 32.87 -13.66 -8.96
C LEU A 237 33.87 -14.53 -8.17
N GLN A 238 35.17 -14.24 -8.26
CA GLN A 238 36.20 -15.20 -7.85
C GLN A 238 37.14 -14.69 -6.73
N LYS A 239 37.34 -13.38 -6.61
CA LYS A 239 38.36 -12.82 -5.72
C LYS A 239 37.73 -12.24 -4.46
N GLU A 240 38.32 -12.55 -3.31
CA GLU A 240 37.96 -11.92 -2.04
C GLU A 240 38.45 -10.45 -1.97
N PRO A 241 37.72 -9.55 -1.30
CA PRO A 241 38.14 -8.16 -1.17
C PRO A 241 39.43 -8.07 -0.32
N PRO A 242 40.38 -7.20 -0.67
CA PRO A 242 41.54 -6.97 0.19
C PRO A 242 41.09 -6.42 1.56
N SER A 243 41.75 -6.84 2.65
CA SER A 243 41.45 -6.33 4.00
C SER A 243 41.44 -4.80 4.06
N LEU A 244 40.50 -4.22 4.83
CA LEU A 244 40.38 -2.76 5.00
C LEU A 244 41.63 -2.19 5.68
N THR A 245 42.17 -2.91 6.68
CA THR A 245 43.35 -2.48 7.45
C THR A 245 44.62 -2.37 6.60
N ARG A 246 44.64 -2.98 5.41
CA ARG A 246 45.73 -2.80 4.43
C ARG A 246 45.83 -1.36 3.91
N TYR A 247 44.70 -0.68 3.78
CA TYR A 247 44.61 0.68 3.21
C TYR A 247 44.18 1.74 4.22
N ALA A 248 43.47 1.35 5.27
CA ALA A 248 43.05 2.19 6.38
C ALA A 248 43.33 1.44 7.71
N PRO A 249 44.58 1.42 8.21
CA PRO A 249 45.00 0.67 9.40
C PRO A 249 44.20 0.99 10.67
N GLU A 250 43.64 2.19 10.75
CA GLU A 250 42.81 2.71 11.84
C GLU A 250 41.36 2.18 11.84
N THR A 251 40.99 1.32 10.87
CA THR A 251 39.63 0.78 10.75
C THR A 251 39.28 -0.10 11.96
N PRO A 252 38.15 0.16 12.67
CA PRO A 252 37.69 -0.73 13.74
C PRO A 252 37.44 -2.14 13.20
N GLY A 253 37.94 -3.16 13.90
CA GLY A 253 37.78 -4.56 13.44
C GLY A 253 36.31 -4.99 13.25
N GLU A 254 35.39 -4.40 14.01
CA GLU A 254 33.96 -4.63 13.84
C GLU A 254 33.41 -4.03 12.53
N LEU A 255 33.94 -2.89 12.08
CA LEU A 255 33.58 -2.31 10.77
C LEU A 255 34.06 -3.20 9.62
N GLU A 256 35.29 -3.74 9.74
CA GLU A 256 35.81 -4.72 8.79
C GLU A 256 34.97 -6.01 8.75
N ARG A 257 34.54 -6.51 9.91
CA ARG A 257 33.61 -7.65 10.00
C ARG A 257 32.30 -7.38 9.25
N ILE A 258 31.72 -6.20 9.42
CA ILE A 258 30.46 -5.80 8.75
C ILE A 258 30.65 -5.74 7.23
N VAL A 259 31.71 -5.08 6.74
CA VAL A 259 31.99 -4.96 5.31
C VAL A 259 32.26 -6.33 4.68
N ASN A 260 33.05 -7.19 5.32
CA ASN A 260 33.32 -8.54 4.82
C ASN A 260 32.06 -9.41 4.76
N LYS A 261 31.17 -9.30 5.76
CA LYS A 261 29.89 -10.03 5.73
C LYS A 261 28.94 -9.50 4.64
N ALA A 262 28.96 -8.20 4.34
CA ALA A 262 28.21 -7.65 3.21
C ALA A 262 28.78 -8.09 1.84
N LEU A 263 30.10 -8.25 1.75
CA LEU A 263 30.84 -8.67 0.55
C LEU A 263 31.05 -10.19 0.44
N THR A 264 30.29 -11.00 1.19
CA THR A 264 30.30 -12.46 1.05
C THR A 264 29.69 -12.86 -0.30
N LYS A 265 30.42 -13.69 -1.06
CA LYS A 265 30.04 -14.10 -2.43
C LYS A 265 28.80 -14.98 -2.45
N ASN A 266 28.67 -15.88 -1.48
CA ASN A 266 27.46 -16.67 -1.29
C ASN A 266 26.38 -15.79 -0.64
N CYS A 267 25.29 -15.52 -1.35
CA CYS A 267 24.21 -14.66 -0.87
C CYS A 267 23.49 -15.24 0.38
N GLU A 268 23.48 -16.56 0.56
CA GLU A 268 22.89 -17.23 1.75
C GLU A 268 23.74 -17.02 3.02
N GLU A 269 25.01 -16.68 2.88
CA GLU A 269 25.92 -16.39 4.00
C GLU A 269 26.08 -14.89 4.28
N ARG A 270 25.57 -14.04 3.38
CA ARG A 270 25.54 -12.58 3.53
C ARG A 270 24.54 -12.16 4.62
N TYR A 271 24.48 -10.87 4.93
CA TYR A 271 23.28 -10.31 5.55
C TYR A 271 22.03 -10.69 4.76
N GLN A 272 21.00 -11.17 5.45
CA GLN A 272 19.76 -11.63 4.81
C GLN A 272 18.74 -10.49 4.64
N SER A 273 18.87 -9.40 5.40
CA SER A 273 18.05 -8.20 5.26
C SER A 273 18.84 -6.91 5.49
N ALA A 274 18.38 -5.80 4.90
CA ALA A 274 18.94 -4.47 5.18
C ALA A 274 18.80 -4.06 6.65
N LYS A 275 17.77 -4.58 7.32
CA LYS A 275 17.53 -4.36 8.75
C LYS A 275 18.64 -4.97 9.62
N ASP A 276 19.15 -6.15 9.28
CA ASP A 276 20.24 -6.79 10.03
C ASP A 276 21.54 -6.00 9.89
N LEU A 277 21.85 -5.54 8.67
CA LEU A 277 22.98 -4.66 8.42
C LEU A 277 22.86 -3.33 9.18
N LEU A 278 21.67 -2.72 9.16
CA LEU A 278 21.35 -1.50 9.90
C LEU A 278 21.56 -1.65 11.41
N ILE A 279 21.15 -2.79 11.99
CA ILE A 279 21.32 -3.08 13.41
C ILE A 279 22.81 -3.14 13.78
N ASP A 280 23.62 -3.85 13.00
CA ASP A 280 25.06 -3.96 13.25
C ASP A 280 25.77 -2.60 13.10
N LEU A 281 25.43 -1.81 12.07
CA LEU A 281 25.98 -0.45 11.89
C LEU A 281 25.63 0.48 13.07
N ARG A 282 24.38 0.44 13.55
CA ARG A 282 23.94 1.24 14.71
C ARG A 282 24.63 0.81 16.00
N LYS A 283 24.80 -0.49 16.22
CA LYS A 283 25.54 -1.02 17.39
C LYS A 283 26.98 -0.54 17.39
N LEU A 284 27.65 -0.59 16.23
CA LEU A 284 29.01 -0.09 16.08
C LEU A 284 29.09 1.41 16.34
N LYS A 285 28.21 2.23 15.73
CA LYS A 285 28.20 3.68 15.97
C LYS A 285 28.05 4.00 17.46
N ARG A 286 27.09 3.38 18.15
CA ARG A 286 26.90 3.59 19.59
C ARG A 286 28.14 3.21 20.40
N LYS A 287 28.81 2.11 20.05
CA LYS A 287 30.04 1.70 20.73
C LYS A 287 31.15 2.75 20.56
N LEU A 288 31.38 3.23 19.33
CA LEU A 288 32.39 4.25 19.06
C LEU A 288 32.06 5.59 19.72
N ASP A 289 30.77 5.97 19.78
CA ASP A 289 30.33 7.19 20.46
C ASP A 289 30.61 7.11 21.97
N VAL A 290 30.36 5.95 22.60
CA VAL A 290 30.68 5.70 24.03
C VAL A 290 32.19 5.71 24.28
N ASP A 291 32.97 5.00 23.46
CA ASP A 291 34.42 4.96 23.57
C ASP A 291 35.02 6.38 23.44
N ALA A 292 34.52 7.20 22.50
CA ALA A 292 34.94 8.59 22.31
C ALA A 292 34.50 9.54 23.44
N GLU A 293 33.47 9.21 24.21
CA GLU A 293 33.03 9.95 25.41
C GLU A 293 33.88 9.58 26.63
N ILE A 294 34.25 8.31 26.77
CA ILE A 294 35.19 7.82 27.77
C ILE A 294 36.58 8.43 27.56
N ASP A 295 37.07 8.49 26.32
CA ASP A 295 38.36 9.12 26.00
C ASP A 295 38.36 10.64 26.28
N ARG A 296 37.24 11.33 26.00
CA ARG A 296 37.08 12.77 26.30
C ARG A 296 37.02 13.06 27.80
N THR A 297 36.43 12.17 28.60
CA THR A 297 36.34 12.31 30.06
C THR A 297 37.63 11.84 30.76
N GLY A 298 38.35 10.85 30.21
CA GLY A 298 39.66 10.39 30.69
C GLY A 298 40.82 11.34 30.39
N SER A 299 40.75 12.09 29.28
CA SER A 299 41.81 13.05 28.89
C SER A 299 41.72 14.40 29.64
N ALA A 300 40.58 14.71 30.29
CA ALA A 300 40.43 15.89 31.14
C ALA A 300 41.15 15.77 32.51
N ALA A 301 41.72 14.61 32.82
CA ALA A 301 42.30 14.31 34.13
C ALA A 301 43.80 14.04 34.09
N PHE A 302 44.60 14.71 33.25
CA PHE A 302 46.06 14.86 33.48
C PHE A 302 46.63 16.02 32.65
N THR A 303 46.67 17.23 33.21
CA THR A 303 47.73 18.21 32.89
C THR A 303 48.15 18.94 34.16
N ASN A 304 49.42 18.76 34.52
CA ASN A 304 50.09 19.39 35.66
C ASN A 304 50.46 20.85 35.28
N PRO A 305 50.35 21.82 36.21
CA PRO A 305 50.61 23.23 35.92
C PRO A 305 52.05 23.58 36.28
N ASP A 306 52.93 23.76 35.28
CA ASP A 306 54.07 24.66 35.45
C ASP A 306 54.78 24.96 34.12
N LYS A 307 54.62 26.20 33.65
CA LYS A 307 55.70 27.13 33.25
C LYS A 307 55.16 28.28 32.40
N THR A 308 55.31 29.48 32.96
CA THR A 308 55.13 30.78 32.32
C THR A 308 56.17 31.06 31.21
N PRO A 309 55.84 31.92 30.22
CA PRO A 309 56.68 32.22 29.07
C PRO A 309 57.60 33.44 29.31
N PRO A 310 58.57 33.69 28.41
CA PRO A 310 58.76 35.07 27.99
C PRO A 310 58.90 35.31 26.48
N SER A 311 58.39 36.50 26.17
CA SER A 311 58.42 37.39 25.01
C SER A 311 59.66 37.52 24.10
N THR A 312 59.34 37.79 22.82
CA THR A 312 59.90 38.80 21.87
C THR A 312 61.30 38.65 21.28
N SER A 313 61.38 38.48 19.94
CA SER A 313 61.66 39.53 18.93
C SER A 313 62.48 39.06 17.71
N ALA A 314 61.96 39.41 16.53
CA ALA A 314 62.61 39.83 15.27
C ALA A 314 63.77 39.03 14.64
N GLY A 315 63.62 38.71 13.33
CA GLY A 315 64.77 38.51 12.44
C GLY A 315 64.55 37.71 11.14
N LEU A 316 63.95 38.35 10.13
CA LEU A 316 64.20 38.25 8.68
C LEU A 316 64.22 36.90 7.89
N ALA A 317 63.29 36.84 6.92
CA ALA A 317 63.44 36.49 5.49
C ALA A 317 63.86 35.04 5.09
N ALA A 318 63.31 34.36 4.07
CA ALA A 318 62.52 34.76 2.90
C ALA A 318 61.77 33.57 2.26
N ASN A 319 60.70 33.89 1.51
CA ASN A 319 60.13 33.20 0.33
C ASN A 319 59.42 31.83 0.55
N THR A 320 58.20 31.57 0.08
CA THR A 320 57.52 32.02 -1.15
C THR A 320 56.00 31.76 -1.14
N ARG A 321 55.27 32.70 -1.78
CA ARG A 321 54.00 32.60 -2.54
C ARG A 321 52.64 32.58 -1.79
N LEU A 322 51.93 33.69 -2.01
CA LEU A 322 50.62 34.11 -1.50
C LEU A 322 49.45 33.42 -2.23
N SER A 323 48.42 33.06 -1.46
CA SER A 323 47.10 32.62 -1.88
C SER A 323 46.04 33.66 -1.46
N SER A 324 45.04 33.85 -2.30
CA SER A 324 44.03 34.91 -2.32
C SER A 324 43.05 34.87 -1.13
N ALA A 325 43.44 35.45 0.01
CA ALA A 325 42.58 35.58 1.19
C ALA A 325 42.56 37.01 1.82
N GLU A 326 42.95 38.04 1.07
CA GLU A 326 43.05 39.42 1.58
C GLU A 326 42.05 40.40 0.94
N TYR A 327 40.77 40.00 0.85
CA TYR A 327 39.69 40.93 0.45
C TYR A 327 38.53 41.02 1.46
N ILE A 328 38.43 40.13 2.45
CA ILE A 328 37.24 40.07 3.33
C ILE A 328 37.44 40.80 4.68
N TYR A 329 38.66 41.22 5.02
CA TYR A 329 38.96 41.67 6.39
C TYR A 329 38.59 43.13 6.74
N THR A 330 38.18 43.99 5.80
CA THR A 330 37.99 45.43 6.07
C THR A 330 36.54 45.91 6.28
N GLY A 331 35.51 45.08 6.10
CA GLY A 331 34.11 45.52 6.25
C GLY A 331 33.49 45.43 7.65
N ILE A 332 34.02 44.57 8.54
CA ILE A 332 33.29 44.15 9.76
C ILE A 332 33.58 45.05 10.97
N LYS A 333 34.56 45.96 10.91
CA LYS A 333 34.95 46.78 12.07
C LYS A 333 34.01 47.94 12.40
N GLN A 334 33.09 48.36 11.52
CA GLN A 334 32.24 49.55 11.73
C GLN A 334 30.85 49.28 12.33
N HIS A 335 30.37 48.02 12.41
CA HIS A 335 28.98 47.73 12.83
C HIS A 335 28.84 46.64 13.90
N LYS A 336 29.75 46.60 14.90
CA LYS A 336 29.71 45.59 15.98
C LYS A 336 28.43 45.61 16.82
N VAL A 337 27.85 46.79 17.02
CA VAL A 337 26.59 46.95 17.79
C VAL A 337 25.40 46.45 16.97
N ALA A 338 25.34 46.78 15.67
CA ALA A 338 24.26 46.31 14.80
C ALA A 338 24.32 44.79 14.61
N ALA A 339 25.51 44.20 14.46
CA ALA A 339 25.66 42.74 14.36
C ALA A 339 25.19 42.00 15.63
N MET A 340 25.44 42.54 16.82
CA MET A 340 24.96 41.97 18.08
C MET A 340 23.44 42.09 18.24
N VAL A 341 22.85 43.23 17.86
CA VAL A 341 21.39 43.41 17.91
C VAL A 341 20.70 42.49 16.91
N THR A 342 21.22 42.35 15.69
CA THR A 342 20.68 41.43 14.68
C THR A 342 20.80 39.97 15.13
N ALA A 343 21.94 39.56 15.72
CA ALA A 343 22.10 38.22 16.27
C ALA A 343 21.12 37.94 17.42
N LEU A 344 20.89 38.91 18.30
CA LEU A 344 19.92 38.76 19.40
C LEU A 344 18.48 38.67 18.88
N VAL A 345 18.11 39.46 17.88
CA VAL A 345 16.79 39.37 17.22
C VAL A 345 16.62 38.01 16.52
N PHE A 346 17.66 37.48 15.85
CA PHE A 346 17.61 36.14 15.26
C PHE A 346 17.47 35.04 16.30
N VAL A 347 18.16 35.14 17.45
CA VAL A 347 18.02 34.17 18.54
C VAL A 347 16.63 34.23 19.16
N LEU A 348 16.08 35.43 19.38
CA LEU A 348 14.72 35.61 19.90
C LEU A 348 13.65 35.17 18.89
N ALA A 349 13.86 35.41 17.59
CA ALA A 349 12.97 34.95 16.52
C ALA A 349 13.04 33.43 16.34
N ALA A 350 14.23 32.82 16.43
CA ALA A 350 14.41 31.38 16.39
C ALA A 350 13.81 30.70 17.63
N ALA A 351 13.96 31.30 18.82
CA ALA A 351 13.34 30.84 20.06
C ALA A 351 11.80 31.00 20.01
N GLY A 352 11.30 32.12 19.48
CA GLY A 352 9.87 32.35 19.25
C GLY A 352 9.28 31.40 18.21
N LEU A 353 10.01 31.13 17.13
CA LEU A 353 9.59 30.19 16.07
C LEU A 353 9.65 28.74 16.56
N THR A 354 10.65 28.34 17.35
CA THR A 354 10.69 27.00 17.95
C THR A 354 9.62 26.82 19.01
N ALA A 355 9.31 27.84 19.82
CA ALA A 355 8.17 27.82 20.74
C ALA A 355 6.83 27.76 20.00
N TYR A 356 6.69 28.50 18.89
CA TYR A 356 5.50 28.50 18.03
C TYR A 356 5.30 27.16 17.30
N LEU A 357 6.36 26.56 16.76
CA LEU A 357 6.33 25.26 16.08
C LEU A 357 6.10 24.10 17.07
N ARG A 358 6.76 24.11 18.24
CA ARG A 358 6.49 23.12 19.31
C ARG A 358 5.08 23.27 19.90
N GLY A 359 4.54 24.48 19.95
CA GLY A 359 3.16 24.75 20.35
C GLY A 359 2.12 24.29 19.34
N ARG A 360 2.48 24.17 18.05
CA ARG A 360 1.56 23.78 16.96
C ARG A 360 1.27 22.28 16.94
N ASP A 361 2.26 21.44 17.26
CA ASP A 361 2.09 19.97 17.30
C ASP A 361 1.52 19.45 18.63
N ALA A 362 1.76 20.15 19.75
CA ALA A 362 1.24 19.77 21.06
C ALA A 362 -0.30 19.92 21.19
N GLY A 363 -0.96 20.50 20.19
CA GLY A 363 -2.41 20.74 20.14
C GLY A 363 -3.13 20.19 18.92
N ALA A 364 -2.47 19.40 18.06
CA ALA A 364 -3.10 18.85 16.86
C ALA A 364 -4.15 17.77 17.23
N ALA A 365 -5.40 17.98 16.79
CA ALA A 365 -6.51 17.07 17.01
C ALA A 365 -6.18 15.65 16.51
N ILE A 366 -6.65 14.63 17.22
CA ILE A 366 -6.45 13.24 16.83
C ILE A 366 -7.51 12.89 15.80
N ASP A 367 -7.08 12.65 14.57
CA ASP A 367 -7.94 12.40 13.41
C ASP A 367 -7.97 10.93 12.99
N SER A 368 -7.18 10.07 13.64
CA SER A 368 -7.11 8.65 13.34
C SER A 368 -6.78 7.78 14.55
N ILE A 369 -7.44 6.63 14.65
CA ILE A 369 -7.32 5.69 15.78
C ILE A 369 -7.32 4.23 15.32
N ALA A 370 -6.49 3.40 15.94
CA ALA A 370 -6.59 1.94 15.86
C ALA A 370 -7.07 1.38 17.20
N VAL A 371 -8.02 0.45 17.17
CA VAL A 371 -8.41 -0.33 18.35
C VAL A 371 -7.81 -1.72 18.20
N LEU A 372 -6.81 -2.04 19.02
CA LEU A 372 -6.19 -3.36 18.98
C LEU A 372 -7.12 -4.40 19.62
N PRO A 373 -7.04 -5.68 19.19
CA PRO A 373 -7.77 -6.76 19.85
C PRO A 373 -7.41 -6.79 21.34
N PHE A 374 -8.41 -6.67 22.21
CA PHE A 374 -8.20 -6.71 23.65
C PHE A 374 -7.58 -8.06 24.04
N GLU A 375 -6.58 -8.05 24.92
CA GLU A 375 -5.97 -9.29 25.40
C GLU A 375 -6.93 -10.01 26.35
N ASN A 376 -7.31 -11.24 26.04
CA ASN A 376 -7.95 -12.11 27.00
C ASN A 376 -6.88 -12.76 27.91
N ARG A 377 -6.98 -12.52 29.23
CA ARG A 377 -6.14 -13.18 30.25
C ARG A 377 -6.91 -14.15 31.13
N SER A 378 -8.11 -14.52 30.70
CA SER A 378 -8.94 -15.53 31.37
C SER A 378 -8.52 -16.92 30.91
N ALA A 379 -8.62 -17.91 31.80
CA ALA A 379 -8.36 -19.32 31.45
C ALA A 379 -9.51 -20.00 30.68
N ASP A 380 -10.51 -19.23 30.27
CA ASP A 380 -11.77 -19.68 29.68
C ASP A 380 -11.81 -19.33 28.19
N ALA A 381 -12.01 -20.32 27.33
CA ALA A 381 -12.12 -20.15 25.88
C ALA A 381 -13.34 -19.29 25.49
N ASP A 382 -14.37 -19.25 26.34
CA ASP A 382 -15.52 -18.37 26.16
C ASP A 382 -15.17 -16.89 26.39
N ALA A 383 -14.00 -16.53 26.93
CA ALA A 383 -13.63 -15.13 27.09
C ALA A 383 -13.00 -14.50 25.82
N ASP A 384 -12.58 -15.31 24.84
CA ASP A 384 -12.02 -14.81 23.57
C ASP A 384 -13.09 -14.13 22.70
N TYR A 385 -14.35 -14.59 22.75
CA TYR A 385 -15.43 -13.92 22.04
C TYR A 385 -15.72 -12.54 22.65
N ILE A 386 -15.52 -12.38 23.96
CA ILE A 386 -15.79 -11.14 24.68
C ILE A 386 -14.74 -10.08 24.31
N SER A 387 -13.46 -10.47 24.26
CA SER A 387 -12.39 -9.56 23.86
C SER A 387 -12.50 -9.13 22.40
N ASP A 388 -12.81 -10.07 21.50
CA ASP A 388 -13.02 -9.76 20.09
C ASP A 388 -14.25 -8.86 19.91
N GLY A 389 -15.36 -9.22 20.55
CA GLY A 389 -16.61 -8.46 20.50
C GLY A 389 -16.52 -7.08 21.12
N LEU A 390 -15.67 -6.86 22.14
CA LEU A 390 -15.37 -5.53 22.67
C LEU A 390 -14.65 -4.67 21.65
N SER A 391 -13.56 -5.20 21.08
CA SER A 391 -12.73 -4.50 20.13
C SER A 391 -13.55 -4.11 18.89
N GLU A 392 -14.33 -5.05 18.36
CA GLU A 392 -15.19 -4.84 17.20
C GLU A 392 -16.33 -3.83 17.48
N SER A 393 -16.96 -3.90 18.67
CA SER A 393 -17.96 -2.92 19.11
C SER A 393 -17.40 -1.50 19.16
N LEU A 394 -16.19 -1.34 19.72
CA LEU A 394 -15.52 -0.05 19.82
C LEU A 394 -15.11 0.47 18.44
N ILE A 395 -14.56 -0.37 17.57
CA ILE A 395 -14.25 -0.03 16.17
C ILE A 395 -15.51 0.47 15.47
N TYR A 396 -16.60 -0.29 15.57
CA TYR A 396 -17.86 0.05 14.91
C TYR A 396 -18.41 1.41 15.38
N ARG A 397 -18.44 1.65 16.70
CA ARG A 397 -18.92 2.92 17.27
C ARG A 397 -18.05 4.11 16.85
N LEU A 398 -16.74 3.96 16.93
CA LEU A 398 -15.80 5.01 16.54
C LEU A 398 -15.87 5.31 15.03
N THR A 399 -16.21 4.30 14.21
CA THR A 399 -16.36 4.49 12.75
C THR A 399 -17.51 5.43 12.40
N GLN A 400 -18.55 5.50 13.25
CA GLN A 400 -19.68 6.43 13.06
C GLN A 400 -19.29 7.90 13.25
N LEU A 401 -18.09 8.19 13.73
CA LEU A 401 -17.67 9.56 13.97
C LEU A 401 -17.22 10.25 12.68
N PRO A 402 -17.83 11.40 12.33
CA PRO A 402 -17.33 12.18 11.23
C PRO A 402 -15.93 12.69 11.55
N ASN A 403 -15.06 12.71 10.54
CA ASN A 403 -13.67 13.21 10.64
C ASN A 403 -12.74 12.39 11.56
N LEU A 404 -13.13 11.17 11.96
CA LEU A 404 -12.24 10.21 12.63
C LEU A 404 -12.02 8.99 11.72
N ARG A 405 -10.78 8.74 11.32
CA ARG A 405 -10.40 7.54 10.58
C ARG A 405 -10.11 6.41 11.55
N VAL A 406 -10.90 5.35 11.52
CA VAL A 406 -10.70 4.18 12.37
C VAL A 406 -10.07 3.05 11.58
N THR A 407 -9.02 2.42 12.11
CA THR A 407 -8.45 1.22 11.50
C THR A 407 -9.47 0.07 11.56
N PRO A 408 -9.78 -0.58 10.42
CA PRO A 408 -10.79 -1.64 10.35
C PRO A 408 -10.34 -2.92 11.06
N THR A 409 -11.31 -3.72 11.50
CA THR A 409 -11.10 -4.99 12.20
C THR A 409 -10.17 -5.94 11.44
N SER A 410 -10.33 -6.03 10.12
CA SER A 410 -9.51 -6.87 9.22
C SER A 410 -8.00 -6.64 9.37
N VAL A 411 -7.59 -5.39 9.63
CA VAL A 411 -6.19 -4.96 9.76
C VAL A 411 -5.66 -5.24 11.15
N VAL A 412 -6.41 -4.83 12.18
CA VAL A 412 -5.97 -4.97 13.58
C VAL A 412 -6.00 -6.43 14.06
N GLN A 413 -6.76 -7.31 13.42
CA GLN A 413 -6.82 -8.74 13.75
C GLN A 413 -5.45 -9.42 13.67
N SER A 414 -4.55 -8.93 12.82
CA SER A 414 -3.17 -9.45 12.70
C SER A 414 -2.34 -9.31 13.97
N TYR A 415 -2.76 -8.42 14.89
CA TYR A 415 -2.15 -8.18 16.20
C TYR A 415 -2.73 -9.08 17.31
N LYS A 416 -3.80 -9.85 17.03
CA LYS A 416 -4.41 -10.75 18.01
C LYS A 416 -3.40 -11.80 18.52
N GLY A 417 -3.38 -12.00 19.83
CA GLY A 417 -2.56 -13.02 20.50
C GLY A 417 -1.05 -12.74 20.47
N LYS A 418 -0.63 -11.55 20.04
CA LYS A 418 0.77 -11.12 20.06
C LYS A 418 0.98 -10.09 21.17
N PRO A 419 2.13 -10.07 21.85
CA PRO A 419 2.53 -8.93 22.66
C PRO A 419 2.87 -7.77 21.71
N VAL A 420 2.16 -6.65 21.86
CA VAL A 420 2.25 -5.52 20.92
C VAL A 420 2.60 -4.24 21.67
N ASP A 421 3.66 -3.58 21.22
CA ASP A 421 3.96 -2.19 21.58
C ASP A 421 2.97 -1.28 20.85
N THR A 422 2.16 -0.53 21.60
CA THR A 422 1.06 0.30 21.08
C THR A 422 1.55 1.41 20.17
N VAL A 423 2.70 2.04 20.47
CA VAL A 423 3.29 3.08 19.62
C VAL A 423 3.85 2.47 18.35
N LYS A 424 4.50 1.30 18.45
CA LYS A 424 4.99 0.59 17.26
C LYS A 424 3.84 0.20 16.34
N ALA A 425 2.78 -0.40 16.88
CA ALA A 425 1.59 -0.74 16.12
C ALA A 425 0.93 0.49 15.52
N GLY A 426 0.84 1.59 16.27
CA GLY A 426 0.30 2.85 15.77
C GLY A 426 1.07 3.42 14.58
N ASN A 427 2.41 3.35 14.62
CA ASN A 427 3.27 3.76 13.51
C ASN A 427 3.14 2.83 12.30
N GLU A 428 3.07 1.51 12.51
CA GLU A 428 2.85 0.52 11.43
C GLU A 428 1.47 0.70 10.76
N LEU A 429 0.44 1.00 11.54
CA LEU A 429 -0.92 1.25 11.09
C LEU A 429 -1.13 2.67 10.55
N GLY A 430 -0.14 3.56 10.75
CA GLY A 430 -0.19 4.96 10.33
C GLY A 430 -1.33 5.75 10.98
N VAL A 431 -1.57 5.56 12.29
CA VAL A 431 -2.62 6.25 13.06
C VAL A 431 -2.06 7.18 14.12
N SER A 432 -2.81 8.24 14.44
CA SER A 432 -2.45 9.24 15.45
C SER A 432 -2.62 8.73 16.89
N ALA A 433 -3.55 7.80 17.13
CA ALA A 433 -3.77 7.18 18.44
C ALA A 433 -4.02 5.67 18.36
N VAL A 434 -3.72 4.97 19.46
CA VAL A 434 -3.99 3.53 19.62
C VAL A 434 -4.74 3.30 20.93
N LEU A 435 -5.84 2.57 20.84
CA LEU A 435 -6.56 2.00 21.97
C LEU A 435 -6.15 0.53 22.13
N SER A 436 -5.63 0.19 23.30
CA SER A 436 -5.34 -1.18 23.71
C SER A 436 -6.05 -1.48 25.03
N GLY A 437 -6.18 -2.75 25.34
CA GLY A 437 -6.76 -3.14 26.61
C GLY A 437 -6.69 -4.62 26.86
N ARG A 438 -7.14 -5.00 28.04
CA ARG A 438 -7.14 -6.38 28.53
C ARG A 438 -8.44 -6.68 29.24
N ILE A 439 -8.91 -7.91 29.09
CA ILE A 439 -10.09 -8.42 29.76
C ILE A 439 -9.70 -9.64 30.61
N THR A 440 -10.16 -9.66 31.86
CA THR A 440 -10.07 -10.82 32.74
C THR A 440 -11.44 -11.13 33.32
N ARG A 441 -11.92 -12.36 33.15
CA ARG A 441 -13.17 -12.86 33.72
C ARG A 441 -12.89 -13.80 34.88
N ARG A 442 -13.60 -13.62 35.99
CA ARG A 442 -13.63 -14.53 37.14
C ARG A 442 -15.08 -14.76 37.58
N GLY A 443 -15.68 -15.86 37.13
CA GLY A 443 -17.10 -16.12 37.31
C GLY A 443 -17.97 -15.10 36.57
N ASP A 444 -18.83 -14.38 37.31
CA ASP A 444 -19.67 -13.30 36.77
C ASP A 444 -18.98 -11.92 36.80
N LYS A 445 -17.81 -11.80 37.46
CA LYS A 445 -17.05 -10.54 37.50
C LYS A 445 -16.14 -10.42 36.28
N LEU A 446 -16.22 -9.27 35.62
CA LEU A 446 -15.41 -8.87 34.48
C LEU A 446 -14.54 -7.66 34.87
N THR A 447 -13.24 -7.79 34.68
CA THR A 447 -12.28 -6.69 34.80
C THR A 447 -11.81 -6.32 33.40
N ILE A 448 -12.08 -5.10 32.97
CA ILE A 448 -11.62 -4.52 31.70
C ILE A 448 -10.64 -3.40 32.03
N SER A 449 -9.45 -3.46 31.47
CA SER A 449 -8.49 -2.34 31.47
C SER A 449 -8.36 -1.83 30.04
N ALA A 450 -8.41 -0.52 29.85
CA ALA A 450 -8.26 0.10 28.54
C ALA A 450 -7.35 1.32 28.65
N GLU A 451 -6.53 1.55 27.64
CA GLU A 451 -5.60 2.68 27.56
C GLU A 451 -5.57 3.25 26.15
N LEU A 452 -5.57 4.58 26.05
CA LEU A 452 -5.51 5.34 24.83
C LEU A 452 -4.19 6.11 24.78
N VAL A 453 -3.36 5.83 23.78
CA VAL A 453 -2.01 6.37 23.64
C VAL A 453 -1.93 7.22 22.37
N ASP A 454 -1.39 8.44 22.49
CA ASP A 454 -0.98 9.27 21.35
C ASP A 454 0.35 8.76 20.81
N VAL A 455 0.32 8.25 19.57
CA VAL A 455 1.46 7.61 18.91
C VAL A 455 2.58 8.61 18.62
N ARG A 456 2.23 9.88 18.38
CA ARG A 456 3.14 10.91 17.88
C ARG A 456 4.17 11.33 18.92
N ASN A 457 3.77 11.34 20.19
CA ASN A 457 4.57 11.81 21.31
C ASN A 457 4.69 10.76 22.44
N ASN A 458 4.18 9.54 22.22
CA ASN A 458 4.15 8.45 23.18
C ASN A 458 3.52 8.88 24.53
N LYS A 459 2.40 9.60 24.46
CA LYS A 459 1.70 10.10 25.65
C LYS A 459 0.44 9.29 25.91
N LEU A 460 0.31 8.79 27.13
CA LEU A 460 -0.96 8.25 27.62
C LEU A 460 -1.98 9.40 27.71
N LEU A 461 -3.01 9.35 26.87
CA LEU A 461 -4.10 10.33 26.85
C LEU A 461 -5.14 10.00 27.91
N TRP A 462 -5.38 8.70 28.11
CA TRP A 462 -6.38 8.17 29.01
C TRP A 462 -6.10 6.70 29.30
N GLY A 463 -6.42 6.25 30.50
CA GLY A 463 -6.41 4.83 30.84
C GLY A 463 -7.22 4.59 32.09
N GLU A 464 -8.07 3.57 32.05
CA GLU A 464 -9.04 3.27 33.11
C GLU A 464 -9.20 1.76 33.29
N GLN A 465 -9.66 1.39 34.49
CA GLN A 465 -10.00 0.00 34.83
C GLN A 465 -11.43 -0.10 35.36
N TYR A 466 -12.21 -0.97 34.71
CA TYR A 466 -13.60 -1.22 35.01
C TYR A 466 -13.76 -2.60 35.63
N ASP A 467 -14.21 -2.63 36.89
CA ASP A 467 -14.67 -3.83 37.56
C ASP A 467 -16.20 -3.85 37.53
N ARG A 468 -16.78 -4.78 36.76
CA ARG A 468 -18.21 -4.84 36.44
C ARG A 468 -18.73 -6.28 36.42
N LYS A 469 -20.05 -6.46 36.41
CA LYS A 469 -20.67 -7.76 36.14
C LYS A 469 -20.81 -7.99 34.64
N MET A 470 -20.95 -9.24 34.22
CA MET A 470 -21.18 -9.57 32.80
C MET A 470 -22.45 -8.89 32.25
N SER A 471 -23.49 -8.74 33.08
CA SER A 471 -24.73 -8.02 32.71
C SER A 471 -24.50 -6.57 32.31
N ASP A 472 -23.46 -5.94 32.85
CA ASP A 472 -23.16 -4.52 32.64
C ASP A 472 -22.13 -4.32 31.52
N PHE A 473 -21.73 -5.39 30.82
CA PHE A 473 -20.68 -5.35 29.82
C PHE A 473 -20.97 -4.31 28.73
N LEU A 474 -22.17 -4.33 28.12
CA LEU A 474 -22.55 -3.34 27.11
C LEU A 474 -22.52 -1.90 27.61
N ALA A 475 -23.03 -1.67 28.83
CA ALA A 475 -22.98 -0.35 29.44
C ALA A 475 -21.53 0.12 29.58
N THR A 476 -20.63 -0.79 29.97
CA THR A 476 -19.19 -0.53 30.07
C THR A 476 -18.56 -0.25 28.71
N GLN A 477 -18.94 -0.97 27.64
CA GLN A 477 -18.45 -0.67 26.28
C GLN A 477 -18.82 0.75 25.85
N ARG A 478 -20.06 1.18 26.17
CA ARG A 478 -20.55 2.53 25.85
C ARG A 478 -19.81 3.60 26.65
N GLU A 479 -19.59 3.35 27.94
CA GLU A 479 -18.80 4.20 28.84
C GLU A 479 -17.39 4.40 28.27
N ILE A 480 -16.69 3.30 27.93
CA ILE A 480 -15.36 3.35 27.30
C ILE A 480 -15.37 4.14 25.99
N ALA A 481 -16.32 3.86 25.08
CA ALA A 481 -16.40 4.55 23.80
C ALA A 481 -16.60 6.06 23.97
N ARG A 482 -17.50 6.47 24.88
CA ARG A 482 -17.77 7.87 25.18
C ARG A 482 -16.53 8.57 25.75
N GLU A 483 -15.88 7.94 26.73
CA GLU A 483 -14.67 8.51 27.33
C GLU A 483 -13.55 8.67 26.30
N ILE A 484 -13.34 7.70 25.41
CA ILE A 484 -12.35 7.81 24.34
C ILE A 484 -12.63 9.04 23.48
N VAL A 485 -13.88 9.27 23.06
CA VAL A 485 -14.24 10.43 22.24
C VAL A 485 -13.95 11.73 22.96
N GLU A 486 -14.37 11.85 24.23
CA GLU A 486 -14.12 13.04 25.05
C GLU A 486 -12.60 13.33 25.13
N LYS A 487 -11.76 12.29 25.17
CA LYS A 487 -10.30 12.40 25.27
C LYS A 487 -9.60 12.64 23.95
N LEU A 488 -10.19 12.24 22.82
CA LEU A 488 -9.64 12.48 21.48
C LEU A 488 -9.64 13.97 21.09
N ARG A 489 -10.32 14.84 21.88
CA ARG A 489 -10.41 16.30 21.66
C ARG A 489 -10.78 16.66 20.22
N LEU A 490 -11.62 15.83 19.60
CA LEU A 490 -12.14 16.09 18.27
C LEU A 490 -12.85 17.44 18.31
N LYS A 491 -12.56 18.33 17.35
CA LYS A 491 -13.48 19.44 17.07
C LYS A 491 -14.71 18.81 16.47
N VAL A 492 -15.64 18.34 17.30
CA VAL A 492 -16.88 17.72 16.86
C VAL A 492 -17.75 18.84 16.30
N SER A 493 -17.55 19.18 15.03
CA SER A 493 -18.42 20.10 14.28
C SER A 493 -19.62 19.36 13.66
N GLY A 494 -20.00 18.21 14.22
CA GLY A 494 -21.04 17.31 13.72
C GLY A 494 -21.80 16.61 14.86
N ASP A 495 -22.93 16.00 14.52
CA ASP A 495 -23.92 15.48 15.46
C ASP A 495 -23.31 14.45 16.46
N GLU A 496 -23.23 14.79 17.75
CA GLU A 496 -22.81 13.86 18.83
C GLU A 496 -23.70 12.60 18.93
N ARG A 497 -24.83 12.58 18.19
CA ARG A 497 -25.78 11.47 18.12
C ARG A 497 -25.18 10.13 17.73
N GLY A 498 -24.12 10.07 16.92
CA GLY A 498 -23.49 8.80 16.49
C GLY A 498 -22.90 7.97 17.64
N ILE A 499 -22.34 8.61 18.67
CA ILE A 499 -21.76 7.95 19.85
C ILE A 499 -22.83 7.65 20.89
N ALA A 500 -23.81 8.55 21.02
CA ALA A 500 -24.96 8.38 21.90
C ALA A 500 -25.99 7.36 21.36
N LYS A 501 -25.84 6.85 20.13
CA LYS A 501 -26.75 5.86 19.55
C LYS A 501 -26.65 4.52 20.29
N HIS A 502 -27.77 4.15 20.89
CA HIS A 502 -28.03 2.85 21.49
C HIS A 502 -28.59 1.91 20.42
N PHE A 503 -27.73 1.12 19.75
CA PHE A 503 -28.18 0.21 18.70
C PHE A 503 -29.06 -0.94 19.23
N THR A 504 -28.73 -1.46 20.42
CA THR A 504 -29.49 -2.47 21.15
C THR A 504 -29.14 -2.41 22.63
N GLU A 505 -30.08 -2.78 23.49
CA GLU A 505 -29.84 -2.99 24.93
C GLU A 505 -29.52 -4.47 25.25
N SER A 506 -29.60 -5.36 24.27
CA SER A 506 -29.29 -6.79 24.42
C SER A 506 -27.87 -7.11 23.99
N ASN A 507 -27.02 -7.49 24.94
CA ASN A 507 -25.64 -7.93 24.66
C ASN A 507 -25.63 -9.14 23.74
N GLU A 508 -26.53 -10.09 24.03
CA GLU A 508 -26.64 -11.32 23.27
C GLU A 508 -27.02 -11.03 21.81
N ALA A 509 -27.98 -10.12 21.58
CA ALA A 509 -28.35 -9.69 20.23
C ALA A 509 -27.14 -9.09 19.49
N TYR A 510 -26.42 -8.17 20.11
CA TYR A 510 -25.26 -7.54 19.48
C TYR A 510 -24.16 -8.54 19.10
N GLN A 511 -23.85 -9.48 19.98
CA GLN A 511 -22.85 -10.52 19.71
C GLN A 511 -23.27 -11.47 18.57
N LEU A 512 -24.55 -11.85 18.53
CA LEU A 512 -25.10 -12.65 17.45
C LEU A 512 -25.00 -11.90 16.11
N TYR A 513 -25.32 -10.61 16.08
CA TYR A 513 -25.14 -9.77 14.89
C TYR A 513 -23.69 -9.76 14.39
N LEU A 514 -22.69 -9.57 15.26
CA LEU A 514 -21.28 -9.59 14.86
C LEU A 514 -20.86 -10.96 14.28
N ARG A 515 -21.30 -12.06 14.88
CA ARG A 515 -21.09 -13.41 14.31
C ARG A 515 -21.71 -13.53 12.93
N GLY A 516 -22.91 -12.98 12.73
CA GLY A 516 -23.54 -12.88 11.42
C GLY A 516 -22.66 -12.17 10.41
N ARG A 517 -22.10 -11.00 10.77
CA ARG A 517 -21.20 -10.21 9.91
C ARG A 517 -19.92 -10.96 9.55
N PHE A 518 -19.34 -11.69 10.50
CA PHE A 518 -18.17 -12.53 10.27
C PHE A 518 -18.42 -13.61 9.20
N TYR A 519 -19.53 -14.35 9.32
CA TYR A 519 -19.87 -15.39 8.34
C TYR A 519 -20.29 -14.80 6.98
N TRP A 520 -20.97 -13.66 6.99
CA TRP A 520 -21.33 -12.93 5.76
C TRP A 520 -20.09 -12.50 4.95
N ALA A 521 -19.01 -12.10 5.61
CA ALA A 521 -17.77 -11.71 4.94
C ALA A 521 -17.09 -12.84 4.15
N LYS A 522 -17.37 -14.11 4.47
CA LYS A 522 -16.77 -15.28 3.80
C LYS A 522 -17.25 -15.50 2.36
N ARG A 523 -18.42 -14.95 1.98
CA ARG A 523 -19.01 -15.09 0.64
C ARG A 523 -19.20 -16.53 0.15
N THR A 524 -19.47 -17.47 1.05
CA THR A 524 -19.83 -18.86 0.71
C THR A 524 -21.31 -19.11 1.03
N GLU A 525 -21.93 -20.11 0.36
CA GLU A 525 -23.31 -20.53 0.65
C GLU A 525 -23.50 -20.88 2.14
N GLU A 526 -22.61 -21.71 2.68
CA GLU A 526 -22.59 -22.10 4.10
C GLU A 526 -22.41 -20.90 5.05
N GLY A 527 -21.57 -19.94 4.66
CA GLY A 527 -21.37 -18.70 5.39
C GLY A 527 -22.64 -17.84 5.40
N MET A 528 -23.31 -17.73 4.25
CA MET A 528 -24.57 -16.99 4.17
C MET A 528 -25.67 -17.63 5.01
N GLN A 529 -25.80 -18.97 4.99
CA GLN A 529 -26.78 -19.66 5.83
C GLN A 529 -26.52 -19.42 7.33
N LYS A 530 -25.28 -19.59 7.78
CA LYS A 530 -24.91 -19.28 9.18
C LYS A 530 -25.18 -17.82 9.53
N SER A 531 -24.92 -16.89 8.60
CA SER A 531 -25.20 -15.48 8.85
C SER A 531 -26.69 -15.20 9.04
N LEU A 532 -27.57 -15.80 8.21
CA LEU A 532 -29.02 -15.71 8.39
C LEU A 532 -29.44 -16.23 9.77
N ASP A 533 -28.96 -17.39 10.17
CA ASP A 533 -29.31 -18.00 11.45
C ASP A 533 -28.91 -17.10 12.64
N TYR A 534 -27.73 -16.48 12.57
CA TYR A 534 -27.26 -15.55 13.61
C TYR A 534 -28.04 -14.24 13.63
N TYR A 535 -28.37 -13.65 12.47
CA TYR A 535 -29.19 -12.44 12.43
C TYR A 535 -30.62 -12.71 12.92
N GLN A 536 -31.19 -13.86 12.60
CA GLN A 536 -32.51 -14.25 13.07
C GLN A 536 -32.53 -14.41 14.60
N GLN A 537 -31.53 -15.12 15.17
CA GLN A 537 -31.38 -15.21 16.62
C GLN A 537 -31.15 -13.82 17.25
N SER A 538 -30.37 -12.95 16.60
CA SER A 538 -30.18 -11.57 17.07
C SER A 538 -31.51 -10.80 17.13
N ILE A 539 -32.37 -10.94 16.12
CA ILE A 539 -33.69 -10.31 16.06
C ILE A 539 -34.63 -10.90 17.13
N GLU A 540 -34.57 -12.21 17.39
CA GLU A 540 -35.34 -12.84 18.46
C GLU A 540 -34.97 -12.30 19.85
N LYS A 541 -33.68 -11.98 20.06
CA LYS A 541 -33.18 -11.40 21.31
C LYS A 541 -33.50 -9.91 21.46
N ASP A 542 -33.54 -9.17 20.35
CA ASP A 542 -34.00 -7.78 20.33
C ASP A 542 -34.69 -7.44 19.00
N PRO A 543 -36.05 -7.50 18.96
CA PRO A 543 -36.80 -7.18 17.75
C PRO A 543 -36.73 -5.72 17.30
N LYS A 544 -36.13 -4.83 18.10
CA LYS A 544 -35.91 -3.42 17.74
C LYS A 544 -34.51 -3.16 17.19
N PHE A 545 -33.67 -4.19 17.08
CA PHE A 545 -32.29 -4.03 16.65
C PHE A 545 -32.17 -3.91 15.12
N ALA A 546 -32.23 -2.67 14.61
CA ALA A 546 -32.25 -2.36 13.19
C ALA A 546 -31.10 -2.98 12.37
N LEU A 547 -29.85 -2.99 12.89
CA LEU A 547 -28.70 -3.54 12.18
C LEU A 547 -28.81 -5.05 11.92
N ALA A 548 -29.49 -5.80 12.79
CA ALA A 548 -29.72 -7.23 12.57
C ALA A 548 -30.63 -7.48 11.37
N TYR A 549 -31.65 -6.63 11.17
CA TYR A 549 -32.49 -6.66 9.98
C TYR A 549 -31.72 -6.26 8.71
N SER A 550 -30.83 -5.27 8.78
CA SER A 550 -29.96 -4.92 7.64
C SER A 550 -29.00 -6.07 7.30
N GLY A 551 -28.40 -6.73 8.29
CA GLY A 551 -27.58 -7.93 8.07
C GLY A 551 -28.37 -9.07 7.42
N LEU A 552 -29.62 -9.28 7.85
CA LEU A 552 -30.54 -10.24 7.23
C LEU A 552 -30.82 -9.89 5.76
N ALA A 553 -31.02 -8.60 5.46
CA ALA A 553 -31.20 -8.11 4.10
C ALA A 553 -29.98 -8.40 3.21
N ASP A 554 -28.77 -8.09 3.71
CA ASP A 554 -27.53 -8.31 2.98
C ASP A 554 -27.24 -9.80 2.73
N ALA A 555 -27.63 -10.68 3.65
CA ALA A 555 -27.46 -12.12 3.47
C ALA A 555 -28.41 -12.68 2.40
N TYR A 556 -29.70 -12.30 2.44
CA TYR A 556 -30.66 -12.68 1.40
C TYR A 556 -30.27 -12.13 0.03
N ALA A 557 -29.79 -10.88 -0.04
CA ALA A 557 -29.31 -10.27 -1.27
C ALA A 557 -28.25 -11.14 -1.98
N LEU A 558 -27.27 -11.65 -1.23
CA LEU A 558 -26.19 -12.47 -1.79
C LEU A 558 -26.61 -13.89 -2.11
N LEU A 559 -27.55 -14.46 -1.34
CA LEU A 559 -28.18 -15.75 -1.66
C LEU A 559 -28.94 -15.68 -2.98
N GLY A 560 -29.62 -14.55 -3.25
CA GLY A 560 -30.33 -14.30 -4.51
C GLY A 560 -29.45 -13.83 -5.67
N ALA A 561 -28.18 -13.50 -5.44
CA ALA A 561 -27.27 -12.97 -6.46
C ALA A 561 -26.47 -14.10 -7.14
N PRO A 562 -26.72 -14.41 -8.44
CA PRO A 562 -26.10 -15.57 -9.09
C PRO A 562 -24.59 -15.45 -9.31
N ASP A 563 -24.08 -14.22 -9.32
CA ASP A 563 -22.67 -13.86 -9.41
C ASP A 563 -21.96 -13.76 -8.05
N ALA A 564 -22.69 -14.04 -6.96
CA ALA A 564 -22.19 -14.24 -5.61
C ALA A 564 -22.35 -15.71 -5.19
N THR A 565 -23.41 -16.08 -4.46
CA THR A 565 -23.65 -17.49 -4.09
C THR A 565 -24.72 -18.15 -4.96
N GLY A 566 -25.77 -17.42 -5.34
CA GLY A 566 -26.85 -17.91 -6.21
C GLY A 566 -27.59 -19.13 -5.64
N ALA A 567 -27.57 -19.30 -4.31
CA ALA A 567 -28.14 -20.47 -3.64
C ALA A 567 -29.67 -20.39 -3.48
N MET A 568 -30.27 -19.23 -3.74
CA MET A 568 -31.71 -19.01 -3.75
C MET A 568 -32.16 -18.33 -5.04
N ALA A 569 -33.38 -18.62 -5.49
CA ALA A 569 -33.95 -17.91 -6.63
C ALA A 569 -34.19 -16.41 -6.26
N PRO A 570 -33.98 -15.47 -7.19
CA PRO A 570 -34.20 -14.04 -6.96
C PRO A 570 -35.62 -13.73 -6.46
N GLU A 571 -36.63 -14.43 -7.00
CA GLU A 571 -38.04 -14.28 -6.59
C GLU A 571 -38.31 -14.69 -5.13
N ASP A 572 -37.50 -15.56 -4.54
CA ASP A 572 -37.62 -15.96 -3.14
C ASP A 572 -36.78 -15.10 -2.20
N ALA A 573 -35.59 -14.69 -2.67
CA ALA A 573 -34.60 -14.01 -1.85
C ALA A 573 -34.79 -12.49 -1.81
N MET A 574 -35.03 -11.86 -2.97
CA MET A 574 -35.07 -10.40 -3.10
C MET A 574 -36.24 -9.76 -2.33
N PRO A 575 -37.47 -10.32 -2.33
CA PRO A 575 -38.54 -9.79 -1.49
C PRO A 575 -38.25 -9.86 0.01
N LYS A 576 -37.59 -10.93 0.47
CA LYS A 576 -37.18 -11.07 1.89
C LYS A 576 -36.08 -10.07 2.24
N ALA A 577 -35.11 -9.89 1.35
CA ALA A 577 -34.06 -8.90 1.52
C ALA A 577 -34.64 -7.49 1.62
N LYS A 578 -35.54 -7.11 0.70
CA LYS A 578 -36.20 -5.80 0.71
C LYS A 578 -37.05 -5.60 1.96
N ALA A 579 -37.84 -6.59 2.37
CA ALA A 579 -38.64 -6.51 3.58
C ALA A 579 -37.78 -6.28 4.83
N ALA A 580 -36.65 -6.97 4.95
CA ALA A 580 -35.71 -6.78 6.05
C ALA A 580 -35.04 -5.40 6.02
N ALA A 581 -34.62 -4.91 4.84
CA ALA A 581 -34.05 -3.56 4.70
C ALA A 581 -35.05 -2.46 5.06
N LEU A 582 -36.30 -2.58 4.60
CA LEU A 582 -37.37 -1.64 4.96
C LEU A 582 -37.68 -1.69 6.45
N LYS A 583 -37.68 -2.87 7.08
CA LYS A 583 -37.87 -2.99 8.52
C LYS A 583 -36.74 -2.33 9.31
N ALA A 584 -35.50 -2.46 8.84
CA ALA A 584 -34.35 -1.77 9.44
C ALA A 584 -34.50 -0.24 9.36
N LEU A 585 -34.94 0.31 8.21
CA LEU A 585 -35.22 1.75 8.06
C LEU A 585 -36.40 2.22 8.91
N GLU A 586 -37.45 1.40 9.07
CA GLU A 586 -38.57 1.71 9.95
C GLU A 586 -38.10 1.85 11.42
N LEU A 587 -37.09 1.07 11.82
CA LEU A 587 -36.53 1.08 13.17
C LEU A 587 -35.51 2.20 13.38
N ASP A 588 -34.62 2.43 12.42
CA ASP A 588 -33.65 3.54 12.41
C ASP A 588 -33.25 3.90 10.97
N ASP A 589 -33.84 4.97 10.43
CA ASP A 589 -33.59 5.50 9.09
C ASP A 589 -32.31 6.35 8.99
N SER A 590 -31.57 6.49 10.09
CA SER A 590 -30.32 7.22 10.13
C SER A 590 -29.10 6.30 10.14
N LEU A 591 -29.28 5.01 9.83
CA LEU A 591 -28.22 4.03 9.60
C LEU A 591 -27.87 3.93 8.12
N ALA A 592 -26.59 3.92 7.79
CA ALA A 592 -26.12 3.82 6.41
C ALA A 592 -26.36 2.41 5.81
N GLU A 593 -26.23 1.37 6.61
CA GLU A 593 -26.32 -0.03 6.22
C GLU A 593 -27.64 -0.39 5.52
N PRO A 594 -28.83 -0.12 6.10
CA PRO A 594 -30.09 -0.47 5.45
C PRO A 594 -30.36 0.30 4.15
N HIS A 595 -29.84 1.52 4.01
CA HIS A 595 -29.87 2.25 2.73
C HIS A 595 -29.05 1.53 1.65
N VAL A 596 -27.87 1.00 1.98
CA VAL A 596 -27.07 0.18 1.05
C VAL A 596 -27.81 -1.10 0.64
N SER A 597 -28.41 -1.80 1.61
CA SER A 597 -29.18 -3.02 1.36
C SER A 597 -30.38 -2.73 0.45
N LEU A 598 -31.14 -1.68 0.74
CA LEU A 598 -32.30 -1.27 -0.07
C LEU A 598 -31.88 -0.86 -1.48
N ALA A 599 -30.87 0.00 -1.60
CA ALA A 599 -30.32 0.44 -2.88
C ALA A 599 -30.00 -0.75 -3.79
N HIS A 600 -29.37 -1.78 -3.22
CA HIS A 600 -29.01 -2.98 -3.97
C HIS A 600 -30.25 -3.68 -4.53
N MET A 601 -31.29 -3.92 -3.73
CA MET A 601 -32.51 -4.58 -4.22
C MET A 601 -33.22 -3.75 -5.29
N THR A 602 -33.27 -2.44 -5.06
CA THR A 602 -33.93 -1.48 -5.95
C THR A 602 -33.31 -1.44 -7.34
N TYR A 603 -31.97 -1.44 -7.48
CA TYR A 603 -31.38 -1.53 -8.83
C TYR A 603 -31.27 -2.97 -9.35
N TYR A 604 -30.89 -3.92 -8.49
CA TYR A 604 -30.46 -5.25 -8.92
C TYR A 604 -31.64 -6.16 -9.28
N TYR A 605 -32.79 -5.94 -8.63
CA TYR A 605 -34.01 -6.73 -8.85
C TYR A 605 -35.15 -5.89 -9.40
N GLU A 606 -35.35 -4.66 -8.92
CA GLU A 606 -36.48 -3.82 -9.38
C GLU A 606 -36.14 -2.96 -10.60
N HIS A 607 -34.86 -2.90 -10.98
CA HIS A 607 -34.33 -2.09 -12.09
C HIS A 607 -34.64 -0.59 -11.97
N ASP A 608 -34.87 -0.10 -10.76
CA ASP A 608 -34.99 1.34 -10.49
C ASP A 608 -33.60 1.91 -10.16
N PHE A 609 -32.90 2.32 -11.22
CA PHE A 609 -31.54 2.85 -11.10
C PHE A 609 -31.47 4.20 -10.41
N VAL A 610 -32.54 5.02 -10.50
CA VAL A 610 -32.53 6.40 -9.98
C VAL A 610 -32.69 6.38 -8.46
N THR A 611 -33.69 5.65 -7.96
CA THR A 611 -33.92 5.52 -6.53
C THR A 611 -32.74 4.85 -5.85
N ALA A 612 -32.18 3.79 -6.45
CA ALA A 612 -31.02 3.11 -5.91
C ALA A 612 -29.77 4.01 -5.77
N GLU A 613 -29.50 4.88 -6.76
CA GLU A 613 -28.36 5.81 -6.65
C GLU A 613 -28.55 6.83 -5.53
N ALA A 614 -29.77 7.32 -5.31
CA ALA A 614 -30.08 8.22 -4.21
C ALA A 614 -29.84 7.55 -2.85
N GLU A 615 -30.27 6.31 -2.69
CA GLU A 615 -30.05 5.49 -1.49
C GLU A 615 -28.56 5.21 -1.22
N TYR A 616 -27.77 4.90 -2.26
CA TYR A 616 -26.31 4.76 -2.11
C TYR A 616 -25.62 6.05 -1.66
N LYS A 617 -25.99 7.20 -2.24
CA LYS A 617 -25.45 8.50 -1.85
C LYS A 617 -25.84 8.83 -0.41
N ARG A 618 -27.10 8.57 -0.04
CA ARG A 618 -27.59 8.77 1.33
C ARG A 618 -26.80 7.93 2.34
N ALA A 619 -26.51 6.67 2.04
CA ALA A 619 -25.68 5.83 2.90
C ALA A 619 -24.27 6.41 3.12
N ILE A 620 -23.63 6.90 2.05
CA ILE A 620 -22.29 7.51 2.13
C ILE A 620 -22.32 8.83 2.92
N GLU A 621 -23.37 9.64 2.77
CA GLU A 621 -23.56 10.85 3.55
C GLU A 621 -23.75 10.57 5.05
N LEU A 622 -24.55 9.54 5.38
CA LEU A 622 -24.83 9.14 6.76
C LEU A 622 -23.59 8.58 7.45
N ASN A 623 -22.78 7.77 6.74
CA ASN A 623 -21.53 7.24 7.26
C ASN A 623 -20.43 7.18 6.19
N PRO A 624 -19.61 8.23 6.06
CA PRO A 624 -18.49 8.28 5.11
C PRO A 624 -17.36 7.27 5.37
N ASN A 625 -17.34 6.66 6.55
CA ASN A 625 -16.34 5.68 6.97
C ASN A 625 -16.83 4.22 6.84
N TYR A 626 -18.07 3.99 6.39
CA TYR A 626 -18.59 2.64 6.17
C TYR A 626 -18.12 2.08 4.82
N PRO A 627 -17.18 1.11 4.77
CA PRO A 627 -16.52 0.72 3.53
C PRO A 627 -17.42 -0.04 2.53
N VAL A 628 -18.51 -0.64 3.00
CA VAL A 628 -19.42 -1.42 2.14
C VAL A 628 -20.28 -0.50 1.25
N ALA A 629 -20.62 0.70 1.72
CA ALA A 629 -21.38 1.67 0.92
C ALA A 629 -20.68 2.06 -0.39
N PRO A 630 -19.44 2.58 -0.39
CA PRO A 630 -18.70 2.86 -1.62
C PRO A 630 -18.37 1.57 -2.39
N GLN A 631 -18.19 0.42 -1.73
CA GLN A 631 -17.99 -0.86 -2.41
C GLN A 631 -19.22 -1.21 -3.28
N TRP A 632 -20.42 -1.25 -2.71
CA TRP A 632 -21.62 -1.65 -3.44
C TRP A 632 -22.06 -0.60 -4.44
N TYR A 633 -21.88 0.68 -4.12
CA TYR A 633 -22.11 1.77 -5.07
C TYR A 633 -21.18 1.68 -6.29
N SER A 634 -19.92 1.24 -6.10
CA SER A 634 -19.02 1.00 -7.24
C SER A 634 -19.52 -0.09 -8.19
N VAL A 635 -20.17 -1.14 -7.67
CA VAL A 635 -20.75 -2.23 -8.49
C VAL A 635 -21.96 -1.73 -9.27
N TYR A 636 -22.79 -0.87 -8.66
CA TYR A 636 -23.87 -0.16 -9.35
C TYR A 636 -23.31 0.72 -10.48
N LEU A 637 -22.33 1.58 -10.19
CA LEU A 637 -21.71 2.49 -11.16
C LEU A 637 -21.06 1.73 -12.32
N MET A 638 -20.37 0.63 -12.01
CA MET A 638 -19.81 -0.30 -12.99
C MET A 638 -20.91 -0.85 -13.90
N SER A 639 -22.05 -1.28 -13.35
CA SER A 639 -23.19 -1.81 -14.12
C SER A 639 -23.81 -0.75 -15.03
N ALA A 640 -23.86 0.51 -14.59
CA ALA A 640 -24.30 1.65 -15.39
C ALA A 640 -23.30 2.05 -16.51
N GLY A 641 -22.06 1.54 -16.45
CA GLY A 641 -20.96 1.88 -17.39
C GLY A 641 -20.16 3.13 -16.98
N ARG A 642 -20.33 3.62 -15.75
CA ARG A 642 -19.63 4.80 -15.19
C ARG A 642 -18.32 4.36 -14.52
N PHE A 643 -17.38 3.88 -15.33
CA PHE A 643 -16.18 3.18 -14.84
C PHE A 643 -15.23 4.03 -14.02
N ASP A 644 -15.00 5.30 -14.38
CA ASP A 644 -14.09 6.15 -13.62
C ASP A 644 -14.64 6.46 -12.22
N GLU A 645 -15.95 6.70 -12.11
CA GLU A 645 -16.61 6.88 -10.83
C GLU A 645 -16.63 5.58 -10.01
N ALA A 646 -16.87 4.43 -10.67
CA ALA A 646 -16.79 3.13 -10.01
C ALA A 646 -15.39 2.88 -9.44
N LEU A 647 -14.33 3.17 -10.20
CA LEU A 647 -12.94 3.03 -9.77
C LEU A 647 -12.60 3.96 -8.61
N ALA A 648 -13.11 5.20 -8.62
CA ALA A 648 -12.93 6.12 -7.51
C ALA A 648 -13.59 5.61 -6.22
N GLN A 649 -14.84 5.14 -6.32
CA GLN A 649 -15.58 4.60 -5.17
C GLN A 649 -14.95 3.32 -4.63
N ILE A 650 -14.56 2.37 -5.48
CA ILE A 650 -13.96 1.13 -4.99
C ILE A 650 -12.56 1.36 -4.40
N LYS A 651 -11.79 2.31 -4.93
CA LYS A 651 -10.53 2.73 -4.31
C LYS A 651 -10.76 3.34 -2.93
N ARG A 652 -11.80 4.17 -2.77
CA ARG A 652 -12.18 4.69 -1.45
C ARG A 652 -12.55 3.57 -0.48
N ALA A 653 -13.31 2.57 -0.92
CA ALA A 653 -13.62 1.39 -0.11
C ALA A 653 -12.34 0.63 0.30
N GLN A 654 -11.37 0.49 -0.62
CA GLN A 654 -10.08 -0.17 -0.35
C GLN A 654 -9.19 0.64 0.61
N GLU A 655 -9.24 1.98 0.57
CA GLU A 655 -8.55 2.83 1.53
C GLU A 655 -9.16 2.72 2.94
N LEU A 656 -10.48 2.57 3.03
CA LEU A 656 -11.20 2.36 4.30
C LEU A 656 -10.95 0.96 4.87
N ASP A 657 -10.90 -0.07 4.01
CA ASP A 657 -10.62 -1.44 4.41
C ASP A 657 -9.69 -2.18 3.44
N PRO A 658 -8.36 -2.04 3.61
CA PRO A 658 -7.38 -2.57 2.66
C PRO A 658 -7.20 -4.08 2.75
N LEU A 659 -7.60 -4.73 3.85
CA LEU A 659 -7.50 -6.19 4.00
C LEU A 659 -8.82 -6.94 3.79
N SER A 660 -9.89 -6.25 3.44
CA SER A 660 -11.15 -6.89 3.06
C SER A 660 -11.03 -7.65 1.74
N LEU A 661 -11.15 -8.98 1.81
CA LEU A 661 -11.16 -9.85 0.63
C LEU A 661 -12.29 -9.47 -0.36
N PRO A 662 -13.54 -9.22 0.08
CA PRO A 662 -14.60 -8.79 -0.82
C PRO A 662 -14.28 -7.47 -1.55
N ILE A 663 -13.69 -6.49 -0.87
CA ILE A 663 -13.36 -5.18 -1.47
C ILE A 663 -12.22 -5.34 -2.47
N ASN A 664 -11.14 -6.02 -2.10
CA ASN A 664 -10.00 -6.25 -3.01
C ASN A 664 -10.38 -7.06 -4.26
N MET A 665 -11.27 -8.05 -4.11
CA MET A 665 -11.88 -8.76 -5.24
C MET A 665 -12.71 -7.81 -6.12
N THR A 666 -13.50 -6.93 -5.51
CA THR A 666 -14.35 -5.97 -6.23
C THR A 666 -13.50 -4.95 -7.00
N VAL A 667 -12.35 -4.51 -6.48
CA VAL A 667 -11.39 -3.66 -7.24
C VAL A 667 -11.00 -4.34 -8.54
N GLY A 668 -10.57 -5.61 -8.46
CA GLY A 668 -10.21 -6.40 -9.62
C GLY A 668 -11.38 -6.60 -10.59
N TRP A 669 -12.60 -6.76 -10.07
CA TRP A 669 -13.80 -6.90 -10.89
C TRP A 669 -14.18 -5.62 -11.63
N VAL A 670 -14.15 -4.46 -10.96
CA VAL A 670 -14.41 -3.15 -11.60
C VAL A 670 -13.38 -2.89 -12.70
N GLN A 671 -12.09 -3.16 -12.44
CA GLN A 671 -11.02 -3.07 -13.45
C GLN A 671 -11.27 -4.00 -14.64
N LEU A 672 -11.69 -5.24 -14.38
CA LEU A 672 -12.00 -6.22 -15.42
C LEU A 672 -13.12 -5.71 -16.34
N THR A 673 -14.23 -5.28 -15.76
CA THR A 673 -15.38 -4.79 -16.53
C THR A 673 -15.04 -3.52 -17.31
N ALA A 674 -14.20 -2.64 -16.74
CA ALA A 674 -13.65 -1.46 -17.40
C ALA A 674 -12.58 -1.75 -18.47
N ARG A 675 -12.35 -3.01 -18.83
CA ARG A 675 -11.35 -3.46 -19.83
C ARG A 675 -9.90 -3.15 -19.44
N ARG A 676 -9.62 -2.95 -18.14
CA ARG A 676 -8.27 -2.83 -17.56
C ARG A 676 -7.77 -4.19 -17.08
N THR A 677 -7.72 -5.15 -17.99
CA THR A 677 -7.56 -6.57 -17.66
C THR A 677 -6.20 -6.89 -17.02
N ASP A 678 -5.12 -6.23 -17.45
CA ASP A 678 -3.80 -6.40 -16.84
C ASP A 678 -3.78 -5.97 -15.36
N GLU A 679 -4.37 -4.81 -15.06
CA GLU A 679 -4.49 -4.30 -13.69
C GLU A 679 -5.35 -5.23 -12.83
N SER A 680 -6.46 -5.73 -13.40
CA SER A 680 -7.35 -6.70 -12.77
C SER A 680 -6.63 -7.98 -12.36
N ILE A 681 -5.82 -8.58 -13.25
CA ILE A 681 -5.07 -9.80 -12.95
C ILE A 681 -4.10 -9.56 -11.79
N VAL A 682 -3.38 -8.44 -11.79
CA VAL A 682 -2.44 -8.10 -10.70
C VAL A 682 -3.20 -7.98 -9.37
N GLN A 683 -4.32 -7.27 -9.35
CA GLN A 683 -5.12 -7.07 -8.15
C GLN A 683 -5.75 -8.36 -7.62
N LEU A 684 -6.29 -9.20 -8.51
CA LEU A 684 -6.92 -10.48 -8.13
C LEU A 684 -5.89 -11.49 -7.64
N ARG A 685 -4.66 -11.50 -8.20
CA ARG A 685 -3.56 -12.32 -7.67
C ARG A 685 -3.17 -11.89 -6.25
N LYS A 686 -3.04 -10.59 -5.98
CA LYS A 686 -2.81 -10.09 -4.61
C LYS A 686 -3.91 -10.52 -3.65
N THR A 687 -5.16 -10.51 -4.10
CA THR A 687 -6.29 -10.95 -3.28
C THR A 687 -6.21 -12.47 -2.98
N LEU A 688 -5.74 -13.28 -3.92
CA LEU A 688 -5.49 -14.72 -3.69
C LEU A 688 -4.25 -14.98 -2.82
N GLU A 689 -3.26 -14.09 -2.79
CA GLU A 689 -2.15 -14.17 -1.84
C GLU A 689 -2.62 -13.95 -0.40
N MET A 690 -3.66 -13.12 -0.19
CA MET A 690 -4.28 -12.91 1.11
C MET A 690 -5.09 -14.14 1.56
N ASP A 691 -5.91 -14.71 0.66
CA ASP A 691 -6.61 -15.97 0.90
C ASP A 691 -6.75 -16.79 -0.40
N PRO A 692 -5.98 -17.88 -0.55
CA PRO A 692 -6.06 -18.75 -1.72
C PRO A 692 -7.42 -19.46 -1.88
N ASN A 693 -8.23 -19.54 -0.82
CA ASN A 693 -9.50 -20.23 -0.81
C ASN A 693 -10.70 -19.32 -1.12
N PHE A 694 -10.46 -18.04 -1.40
CA PHE A 694 -11.54 -17.11 -1.71
C PHE A 694 -12.08 -17.29 -3.14
N VAL A 695 -13.08 -18.17 -3.27
CA VAL A 695 -13.66 -18.68 -4.54
C VAL A 695 -13.97 -17.58 -5.56
N LEU A 696 -14.62 -16.49 -5.14
CA LEU A 696 -15.02 -15.41 -6.06
C LEU A 696 -13.83 -14.75 -6.75
N THR A 697 -12.70 -14.61 -6.05
CA THR A 697 -11.48 -14.02 -6.65
C THR A 697 -10.91 -14.94 -7.73
N ARG A 698 -10.91 -16.25 -7.48
CA ARG A 698 -10.47 -17.24 -8.47
C ARG A 698 -11.36 -17.23 -9.71
N HIS A 699 -12.67 -17.14 -9.51
CA HIS A 699 -13.64 -16.99 -10.58
C HIS A 699 -13.38 -15.71 -11.40
N ARG A 700 -13.21 -14.54 -10.77
CA ARG A 700 -12.89 -13.29 -11.47
C ARG A 700 -11.53 -13.34 -12.19
N LEU A 701 -10.54 -14.03 -11.63
CA LEU A 701 -9.23 -14.19 -12.27
C LEU A 701 -9.33 -15.06 -13.53
N GLY A 702 -10.12 -16.12 -13.50
CA GLY A 702 -10.45 -16.91 -14.69
C GLY A 702 -11.10 -16.05 -15.78
N MET A 703 -12.08 -15.21 -15.42
CA MET A 703 -12.71 -14.28 -16.36
C MET A 703 -11.71 -13.27 -16.94
N ALA A 704 -10.73 -12.82 -16.15
CA ALA A 704 -9.69 -11.92 -16.62
C ALA A 704 -8.75 -12.57 -17.63
N TYR A 705 -8.31 -13.82 -17.40
CA TYR A 705 -7.54 -14.57 -18.39
C TYR A 705 -8.33 -14.81 -19.67
N GLU A 706 -9.61 -15.18 -19.54
CA GLU A 706 -10.48 -15.38 -20.68
C GLU A 706 -10.61 -14.12 -21.54
N GLN A 707 -10.77 -12.94 -20.92
CA GLN A 707 -10.84 -11.67 -21.65
C GLN A 707 -9.51 -11.32 -22.36
N GLN A 708 -8.36 -11.84 -21.90
CA GLN A 708 -7.08 -11.72 -22.61
C GLN A 708 -6.89 -12.76 -23.73
N GLY A 709 -7.83 -13.69 -23.91
CA GLY A 709 -7.67 -14.84 -24.81
C GLY A 709 -6.75 -15.95 -24.26
N LYS A 710 -6.40 -15.89 -22.96
CA LYS A 710 -5.60 -16.91 -22.26
C LYS A 710 -6.49 -18.04 -21.76
N TYR A 711 -7.05 -18.78 -22.71
CA TYR A 711 -8.12 -19.73 -22.42
C TYR A 711 -7.68 -20.92 -21.56
N GLU A 712 -6.44 -21.41 -21.71
CA GLU A 712 -5.97 -22.54 -20.89
C GLU A 712 -5.79 -22.13 -19.41
N GLU A 713 -5.26 -20.94 -19.15
CA GLU A 713 -5.18 -20.39 -17.79
C GLU A 713 -6.57 -20.15 -17.20
N ALA A 714 -7.51 -19.61 -18.00
CA ALA A 714 -8.89 -19.43 -17.59
C ALA A 714 -9.57 -20.76 -17.20
N ILE A 715 -9.47 -21.77 -18.06
CA ILE A 715 -9.99 -23.12 -17.82
C ILE A 715 -9.37 -23.71 -16.54
N GLY A 716 -8.07 -23.51 -16.32
CA GLY A 716 -7.37 -23.95 -15.11
C GLY A 716 -7.96 -23.35 -13.84
N GLU A 717 -8.24 -22.04 -13.81
CA GLU A 717 -8.89 -21.40 -12.67
C GLU A 717 -10.35 -21.85 -12.50
N PHE A 718 -11.12 -21.97 -13.59
CA PHE A 718 -12.51 -22.39 -13.50
C PHE A 718 -12.67 -23.85 -13.06
N LYS A 719 -11.76 -24.76 -13.42
CA LYS A 719 -11.73 -26.13 -12.87
C LYS A 719 -11.57 -26.13 -11.35
N ARG A 720 -10.65 -25.31 -10.82
CA ARG A 720 -10.49 -25.16 -9.36
C ARG A 720 -11.76 -24.60 -8.70
N VAL A 721 -12.43 -23.63 -9.34
CA VAL A 721 -13.72 -23.13 -8.85
C VAL A 721 -14.77 -24.25 -8.82
N VAL A 722 -14.85 -25.07 -9.87
CA VAL A 722 -15.74 -26.25 -9.92
C VAL A 722 -15.44 -27.22 -8.76
N ASP A 723 -14.17 -27.51 -8.49
CA ASP A 723 -13.78 -28.41 -7.40
C ASP A 723 -14.12 -27.81 -6.02
N MET A 724 -13.75 -26.55 -5.78
CA MET A 724 -13.98 -25.84 -4.50
C MET A 724 -15.46 -25.66 -4.19
N THR A 725 -16.30 -25.56 -5.21
CA THR A 725 -17.75 -25.37 -5.05
C THR A 725 -18.53 -26.67 -5.16
N SER A 726 -17.86 -27.83 -5.22
CA SER A 726 -18.53 -29.12 -5.40
C SER A 726 -19.48 -29.11 -6.62
N ARG A 727 -18.99 -28.56 -7.74
CA ARG A 727 -19.66 -28.46 -9.04
C ARG A 727 -20.96 -27.65 -9.04
N LYS A 728 -21.03 -26.59 -8.23
CA LYS A 728 -22.17 -25.66 -8.26
C LYS A 728 -22.18 -24.82 -9.55
N PRO A 729 -23.35 -24.24 -9.91
CA PRO A 729 -23.53 -23.55 -11.19
C PRO A 729 -22.53 -22.42 -11.50
N ILE A 730 -22.07 -21.68 -10.49
CA ILE A 730 -21.09 -20.58 -10.68
C ILE A 730 -19.79 -21.06 -11.33
N GLY A 731 -19.26 -22.22 -10.92
CA GLY A 731 -18.06 -22.80 -11.52
C GLY A 731 -18.33 -23.44 -12.88
N LEU A 732 -19.42 -24.20 -12.98
CA LEU A 732 -19.76 -24.93 -14.21
C LEU A 732 -20.06 -24.00 -15.38
N THR A 733 -20.82 -22.93 -15.15
CA THR A 733 -21.22 -22.00 -16.21
C THR A 733 -20.01 -21.22 -16.76
N ALA A 734 -19.10 -20.79 -15.88
CA ALA A 734 -17.85 -20.14 -16.29
C ALA A 734 -16.92 -21.11 -17.05
N LEU A 735 -16.81 -22.36 -16.60
CA LEU A 735 -16.02 -23.39 -17.29
C LEU A 735 -16.59 -23.73 -18.68
N ALA A 736 -17.92 -23.86 -18.80
CA ALA A 736 -18.59 -24.11 -20.07
C ALA A 736 -18.37 -22.96 -21.06
N HIS A 737 -18.49 -21.72 -20.58
CA HIS A 737 -18.23 -20.53 -21.37
C HIS A 737 -16.78 -20.50 -21.88
N ALA A 738 -15.80 -20.74 -21.00
CA ALA A 738 -14.40 -20.79 -21.38
C ALA A 738 -14.08 -21.88 -22.40
N TYR A 739 -14.67 -23.08 -22.27
CA TYR A 739 -14.55 -24.13 -23.29
C TYR A 739 -15.14 -23.72 -24.63
N ALA A 740 -16.31 -23.05 -24.63
CA ALA A 740 -16.92 -22.58 -25.87
C ALA A 740 -16.02 -21.53 -26.56
N MET A 741 -15.51 -20.55 -25.80
CA MET A 741 -14.62 -19.51 -26.31
C MET A 741 -13.27 -20.05 -26.81
N SER A 742 -12.78 -21.13 -26.20
CA SER A 742 -11.54 -21.81 -26.63
C SER A 742 -11.74 -22.77 -27.82
N GLY A 743 -12.95 -22.86 -28.39
CA GLY A 743 -13.28 -23.79 -29.48
C GLY A 743 -13.51 -25.24 -29.07
N LYS A 744 -13.48 -25.56 -27.76
CA LYS A 744 -13.74 -26.90 -27.19
C LYS A 744 -15.25 -27.15 -27.08
N ARG A 745 -15.92 -27.19 -28.24
CA ARG A 745 -17.39 -27.19 -28.34
C ARG A 745 -18.05 -28.40 -27.66
N ALA A 746 -17.45 -29.58 -27.78
CA ALA A 746 -18.01 -30.81 -27.22
C ALA A 746 -17.99 -30.78 -25.68
N GLU A 747 -16.90 -30.30 -25.09
CA GLU A 747 -16.72 -30.11 -23.66
C GLU A 747 -17.67 -29.04 -23.11
N ALA A 748 -17.80 -27.91 -23.82
CA ALA A 748 -18.77 -26.87 -23.48
C ALA A 748 -20.20 -27.41 -23.46
N GLN A 749 -20.61 -28.16 -24.50
CA GLN A 749 -21.95 -28.75 -24.57
C GLN A 749 -22.18 -29.79 -23.46
N LYS A 750 -21.16 -30.58 -23.11
CA LYS A 750 -21.25 -31.55 -22.01
C LYS A 750 -21.54 -30.86 -20.69
N ILE A 751 -20.78 -29.80 -20.36
CA ILE A 751 -21.00 -29.04 -19.11
C ILE A 751 -22.33 -28.27 -19.16
N LEU A 752 -22.72 -27.72 -20.31
CA LEU A 752 -24.02 -27.07 -20.47
C LEU A 752 -25.17 -28.04 -20.18
N ASN A 753 -25.11 -29.28 -20.68
CA ASN A 753 -26.13 -30.28 -20.38
C ASN A 753 -26.20 -30.58 -18.87
N GLU A 754 -25.06 -30.66 -18.19
CA GLU A 754 -25.02 -30.82 -16.73
C GLU A 754 -25.66 -29.63 -16.00
N VAL A 755 -25.37 -28.40 -16.44
CA VAL A 755 -25.99 -27.17 -15.91
C VAL A 755 -27.52 -27.19 -16.11
N LEU A 756 -27.99 -27.63 -17.28
CA LEU A 756 -29.43 -27.74 -17.57
C LEU A 756 -30.12 -28.83 -16.73
N GLU A 757 -29.44 -29.94 -16.44
CA GLU A 757 -29.94 -30.95 -15.51
C GLU A 757 -30.03 -30.41 -14.07
N GLN A 758 -29.01 -29.66 -13.61
CA GLN A 758 -29.07 -29.01 -12.30
C GLN A 758 -30.21 -27.99 -12.22
N ALA A 759 -30.46 -27.25 -13.31
CA ALA A 759 -31.54 -26.26 -13.40
C ALA A 759 -32.96 -26.85 -13.24
N LYS A 760 -33.13 -28.18 -13.31
CA LYS A 760 -34.41 -28.84 -13.02
C LYS A 760 -34.73 -28.92 -11.53
N THR A 761 -33.72 -28.85 -10.67
CA THR A 761 -33.85 -29.10 -9.22
C THR A 761 -33.33 -27.95 -8.35
N HIS A 762 -32.44 -27.11 -8.89
CA HIS A 762 -31.85 -25.98 -8.22
C HIS A 762 -31.94 -24.74 -9.10
N PHE A 763 -31.90 -23.56 -8.48
CA PHE A 763 -31.84 -22.33 -9.22
C PHE A 763 -30.51 -22.23 -10.00
N VAL A 764 -30.61 -21.96 -11.30
CA VAL A 764 -29.50 -21.64 -12.18
C VAL A 764 -29.89 -20.41 -12.98
N SER A 765 -29.03 -19.39 -12.96
CA SER A 765 -29.25 -18.16 -13.71
C SER A 765 -29.45 -18.42 -15.21
N PRO A 766 -30.62 -18.07 -15.79
CA PRO A 766 -30.82 -18.15 -17.22
C PRO A 766 -29.88 -17.21 -17.99
N ALA A 767 -29.46 -16.09 -17.40
CA ALA A 767 -28.45 -15.22 -18.00
C ALA A 767 -27.09 -15.94 -18.13
N SER A 768 -26.65 -16.68 -17.11
CA SER A 768 -25.44 -17.52 -17.17
C SER A 768 -25.54 -18.67 -18.19
N ILE A 769 -26.74 -19.19 -18.45
CA ILE A 769 -26.97 -20.16 -19.53
C ILE A 769 -26.88 -19.45 -20.89
N ALA A 770 -27.46 -18.25 -21.01
CA ALA A 770 -27.46 -17.48 -22.24
C ALA A 770 -26.04 -17.14 -22.73
N MET A 771 -25.11 -16.80 -21.82
CA MET A 771 -23.72 -16.53 -22.23
C MET A 771 -23.04 -17.76 -22.84
N ILE A 772 -23.37 -18.98 -22.37
CA ILE A 772 -22.80 -20.21 -22.93
C ILE A 772 -23.34 -20.45 -24.34
N TYR A 773 -24.66 -20.31 -24.54
CA TYR A 773 -25.26 -20.41 -25.87
C TYR A 773 -24.72 -19.35 -26.83
N ALA A 774 -24.54 -18.12 -26.33
CA ALA A 774 -23.91 -17.05 -27.09
C ALA A 774 -22.50 -17.45 -27.52
N ALA A 775 -21.64 -17.92 -26.61
CA ALA A 775 -20.29 -18.39 -26.93
C ALA A 775 -20.28 -19.59 -27.90
N LEU A 776 -21.29 -20.45 -27.85
CA LEU A 776 -21.51 -21.54 -28.82
C LEU A 776 -22.09 -21.08 -30.17
N GLY A 777 -22.41 -19.80 -30.33
CA GLY A 777 -23.01 -19.24 -31.54
C GLY A 777 -24.49 -19.56 -31.74
N ASP A 778 -25.17 -20.14 -30.74
CA ASP A 778 -26.60 -20.40 -30.77
C ASP A 778 -27.38 -19.18 -30.26
N LYS A 779 -27.58 -18.21 -31.15
CA LYS A 779 -28.23 -16.94 -30.80
C LYS A 779 -29.69 -17.13 -30.38
N GLU A 780 -30.40 -18.09 -30.97
CA GLU A 780 -31.81 -18.33 -30.64
C GLU A 780 -31.99 -18.80 -29.20
N GLN A 781 -31.21 -19.79 -28.78
CA GLN A 781 -31.24 -20.25 -27.38
C GLN A 781 -30.66 -19.22 -26.41
N ALA A 782 -29.68 -18.42 -26.84
CA ALA A 782 -29.16 -17.32 -26.04
C ALA A 782 -30.25 -16.28 -25.75
N PHE A 783 -31.00 -15.82 -26.75
CA PHE A 783 -32.09 -14.85 -26.55
C PHE A 783 -33.26 -15.45 -25.76
N ALA A 784 -33.67 -16.69 -26.04
CA ALA A 784 -34.70 -17.36 -25.23
C ALA A 784 -34.30 -17.44 -23.74
N SER A 785 -33.02 -17.69 -23.46
CA SER A 785 -32.50 -17.72 -22.10
C SER A 785 -32.44 -16.32 -21.46
N LEU A 786 -32.09 -15.28 -22.22
CA LEU A 786 -32.12 -13.88 -21.75
C LEU A 786 -33.54 -13.38 -21.48
N GLU A 787 -34.52 -13.74 -22.30
CA GLU A 787 -35.93 -13.41 -22.08
C GLU A 787 -36.46 -14.10 -20.81
N LYS A 788 -36.05 -15.35 -20.56
CA LYS A 788 -36.34 -16.03 -19.29
C LYS A 788 -35.68 -15.29 -18.11
N ALA A 789 -34.44 -14.85 -18.27
CA ALA A 789 -33.70 -14.08 -17.26
C ALA A 789 -34.42 -12.77 -16.92
N GLU A 790 -34.89 -12.04 -17.94
CA GLU A 790 -35.68 -10.82 -17.77
C GLU A 790 -36.97 -11.08 -16.98
N LYS A 791 -37.71 -12.13 -17.35
CA LYS A 791 -38.99 -12.47 -16.71
C LYS A 791 -38.86 -12.74 -15.21
N ILE A 792 -37.79 -13.41 -14.79
CA ILE A 792 -37.54 -13.73 -13.38
C ILE A 792 -36.70 -12.66 -12.67
N ARG A 793 -36.34 -11.56 -13.37
CA ARG A 793 -35.48 -10.49 -12.88
C ARG A 793 -34.15 -11.02 -12.33
N ASP A 794 -33.51 -11.86 -13.14
CA ASP A 794 -32.17 -12.38 -12.87
C ASP A 794 -31.19 -11.20 -12.77
N GLY A 795 -30.53 -11.04 -11.61
CA GLY A 795 -29.69 -9.88 -11.37
C GLY A 795 -28.47 -9.74 -12.29
N ILE A 796 -28.07 -10.77 -13.05
CA ILE A 796 -27.02 -10.60 -14.06
C ILE A 796 -27.45 -9.64 -15.19
N ILE A 797 -28.75 -9.52 -15.47
CA ILE A 797 -29.23 -8.75 -16.62
C ILE A 797 -28.96 -7.24 -16.51
N VAL A 798 -28.78 -6.70 -15.30
CA VAL A 798 -28.42 -5.29 -15.08
C VAL A 798 -27.01 -4.94 -15.60
N ARG A 799 -26.20 -5.95 -15.96
CA ARG A 799 -24.84 -5.78 -16.49
C ARG A 799 -24.71 -6.08 -17.98
N LEU A 800 -25.80 -6.40 -18.69
CA LEU A 800 -25.76 -6.70 -20.13
C LEU A 800 -25.10 -5.57 -20.94
N LYS A 801 -25.21 -4.32 -20.50
CA LYS A 801 -24.54 -3.19 -21.14
C LYS A 801 -23.00 -3.28 -21.10
N VAL A 802 -22.41 -3.90 -20.08
CA VAL A 802 -20.96 -3.80 -19.79
C VAL A 802 -20.22 -5.15 -19.82
N ASP A 803 -20.94 -6.26 -19.65
CA ASP A 803 -20.37 -7.61 -19.67
C ASP A 803 -19.88 -7.97 -21.08
N SER A 804 -18.60 -8.37 -21.21
CA SER A 804 -17.99 -8.78 -22.49
C SER A 804 -18.54 -10.09 -23.04
N ARG A 805 -19.09 -10.95 -22.17
CA ARG A 805 -19.52 -12.30 -22.56
C ARG A 805 -20.73 -12.31 -23.49
N TYR A 806 -21.39 -11.17 -23.67
CA TYR A 806 -22.48 -10.97 -24.62
C TYR A 806 -22.09 -10.10 -25.82
N ASP A 807 -20.80 -9.78 -26.01
CA ASP A 807 -20.34 -8.86 -27.07
C ASP A 807 -20.77 -9.33 -28.48
N ASN A 808 -20.88 -10.64 -28.69
CA ASN A 808 -21.33 -11.24 -29.95
C ASN A 808 -22.86 -11.15 -30.22
N LEU A 809 -23.65 -10.74 -29.23
CA LEU A 809 -25.08 -10.47 -29.37
C LEU A 809 -25.40 -8.99 -29.58
N ARG A 810 -24.47 -8.07 -29.27
CA ARG A 810 -24.72 -6.61 -29.25
C ARG A 810 -25.18 -6.02 -30.59
N SER A 811 -24.82 -6.64 -31.71
CA SER A 811 -25.23 -6.18 -33.04
C SER A 811 -26.64 -6.65 -33.46
N ASP A 812 -27.25 -7.56 -32.70
CA ASP A 812 -28.61 -8.06 -32.96
C ASP A 812 -29.65 -7.09 -32.38
N PRO A 813 -30.67 -6.65 -33.15
CA PRO A 813 -31.69 -5.72 -32.67
C PRO A 813 -32.45 -6.18 -31.42
N ARG A 814 -32.58 -7.50 -31.21
CA ARG A 814 -33.22 -8.06 -30.00
C ARG A 814 -32.47 -7.66 -28.72
N TYR A 815 -31.14 -7.56 -28.81
CA TYR A 815 -30.29 -7.14 -27.69
C TYR A 815 -30.57 -5.69 -27.29
N GLU A 816 -30.69 -4.80 -28.27
CA GLU A 816 -31.07 -3.41 -28.00
C GLU A 816 -32.47 -3.31 -27.37
N GLY A 817 -33.43 -4.09 -27.87
CA GLY A 817 -34.77 -4.16 -27.31
C GLY A 817 -34.76 -4.58 -25.84
N LEU A 818 -33.97 -5.59 -25.50
CA LEU A 818 -33.78 -6.07 -24.13
C LEU A 818 -33.19 -5.00 -23.21
N LEU A 819 -32.13 -4.29 -23.65
CA LEU A 819 -31.52 -3.21 -22.86
C LEU A 819 -32.51 -2.08 -22.55
N LYS A 820 -33.39 -1.72 -23.51
CA LYS A 820 -34.44 -0.71 -23.30
C LYS A 820 -35.46 -1.14 -22.26
N ARG A 821 -35.91 -2.40 -22.29
CA ARG A 821 -36.90 -2.91 -21.32
C ARG A 821 -36.34 -2.99 -19.89
N ILE A 822 -35.04 -3.26 -19.75
CA ILE A 822 -34.36 -3.27 -18.45
C ILE A 822 -34.06 -1.84 -17.96
N GLY A 823 -34.03 -0.82 -18.83
CA GLY A 823 -33.72 0.56 -18.48
C GLY A 823 -32.23 0.92 -18.56
N LEU A 824 -31.46 0.22 -19.40
CA LEU A 824 -30.00 0.42 -19.56
C LEU A 824 -29.63 1.33 -20.75
N LYS A 825 -30.62 1.81 -21.51
CA LYS A 825 -30.43 2.62 -22.72
C LYS A 825 -31.18 3.94 -22.67
#